data_AF-A0AAN8EJJ0-F1
#
_entry.id   AF-A0AAN8EJJ0-F1
#
_cell.length_a   1.000
_cell.length_b   1.000
_cell.length_c   1.000
_cell.angle_alpha   90.00
_cell.angle_beta   90.00
_cell.angle_gamma   90.00
#
_symmetry.space_group_name_H-M   'P 1'
#
loop_
_entity.id
_entity.type
_entity.pdbx_description
1 polymer ?
#
loop_
_entity_poly.entity_id
_entity_poly.type
_entity_poly.pdbx_seq_one_letter_code
_entity_poly.pdbx_strand_id
1 'polypeptide(L)'
;MGLFSASRTQVATYLLGVCPFSIAFLVFLNASVSFVVTDLIGRDKGVGDAVGNLGFADELVALVACPLWGLLSDRIGVRTVCFIGYIIIGIALFLFVQAKNVYPELLLGRLFFSLGAAAASTMVTAILPTMSFVDEPGNSNGNAIGGRRYNGHVQAPSIASEATITPYNYQSNQSVGDSQQHQTAKAVITDSSSKIAGFVGMATGCGALVALSIFLPLPARFQKAGVEPGPALQYSYYIVGAISLLLAGVCLIGLNGLKSESKKGFRFMLHGRDSDNNTRSVRDTMFSTLGLLYRALLAGFTRKDIFIGYVGGFVARASSVGISLFVPLLVNAAFLSSGLCAPAQALGEPAGLPDIKRRCPRAYVVAAELTGVSQLVALLCAPLFGYWSSRLANKSIPLMFAAVAGIIGYPLFATRFDPHDDNKGARGIAFLAVGLIGISQIGAIVCSLGILSSGVLKQQYEVDRGNTASDNSTPAANDTSESAPLLSSNTGNKGTDTKLTELKGSIAGIYSFYGGAGILILTKAGGVLFDQVTTAAPFYMMASFNGLLLLATITMSLLQLKFHTQIYNVNGTVDAANDLITGQSVATTFRGPSAVTYDFGKNVAGLVSFNISQVAGSGESFIGISFTESNLWISSEGCDSTADAGIDQALWWSVEPDGYYAAEKQYQRGGFRYLNVYHNTTGNVTLTDLTIYYTAIPHYTEDQLAAGIQTGYFHCEDEQINRVWYAGAYTNEICTIDPTTGNSLIYLGVVNSTSNITEPLPWYNNYTISNGSAVLTDGGKRDRLVWPGDILISQPGIFVSSYDMEMLRDSLDSLLVLQNSSGALPYAGRPFGTALPIWSFTYHLHSLTDINDYYLYTGNETYLMQNWDTYKLALNFSLSFVDESGMANVTTSADWLRFGMGGHNIEANSILYYNLNQAIALANHLNDTSEFTKSWPAIAEKVKASANEALWDSERNLYRDNDTQPLTDLHPQDGNAWAILSNLTLNTERAINISQALQARWGPYGAPAPEAGETVSPFVSGFELQAHYIAGRPEAAINLIKLMWGDFMLEDPRMTNSTFIEGYSTNGDLHYAPYNNDPRISHAHGWATGPTSTLTFFAAGLQVTSAAGKTWLIEPQLGGLQNVEAGYKTKVGSFSSRVAAMEGGGLNVTFSTPPGTSGTVRLRYSGGLGSLTVTNLEDQSSSTSRDLAQGLSKRQLSSDEMEARVVSVDGLEGGNYTVILELSN
;
A
#
# COMPACT_ATOMS: atom_id res chain seq x y z
N MET A 1 -13.51 3.43 -33.42
CA MET A 1 -13.05 4.84 -33.32
C MET A 1 -12.98 5.35 -31.88
N GLY A 2 -13.03 4.48 -30.86
CA GLY A 2 -13.02 4.84 -29.43
C GLY A 2 -11.65 4.68 -28.73
N LEU A 3 -10.53 4.87 -29.44
CA LEU A 3 -9.18 4.69 -28.87
C LEU A 3 -8.62 5.96 -28.20
N PHE A 4 -9.13 7.15 -28.55
CA PHE A 4 -8.63 8.45 -28.09
C PHE A 4 -9.78 9.27 -27.53
N SER A 5 -9.57 9.92 -26.39
CA SER A 5 -10.53 10.87 -25.81
C SER A 5 -10.34 12.31 -26.26
N ALA A 6 -9.13 12.62 -26.73
CA ALA A 6 -8.78 13.91 -27.29
C ALA A 6 -9.45 14.14 -28.65
N SER A 7 -9.66 15.41 -29.01
CA SER A 7 -10.29 15.77 -30.28
C SER A 7 -9.45 15.27 -31.47
N ARG A 8 -10.09 15.06 -32.63
CA ARG A 8 -9.39 14.63 -33.85
C ARG A 8 -8.22 15.56 -34.22
N THR A 9 -8.35 16.85 -33.91
CA THR A 9 -7.29 17.84 -34.13
C THR A 9 -6.15 17.67 -33.13
N GLN A 10 -6.44 17.42 -31.84
CA GLN A 10 -5.43 17.16 -30.81
C GLN A 10 -4.63 15.88 -31.11
N VAL A 11 -5.32 14.79 -31.47
CA VAL A 11 -4.67 13.51 -31.83
C VAL A 11 -3.83 13.65 -33.10
N ALA A 12 -4.35 14.35 -34.13
CA ALA A 12 -3.59 14.60 -35.36
C ALA A 12 -2.35 15.47 -35.08
N THR A 13 -2.47 16.52 -34.27
CA THR A 13 -1.33 17.37 -33.89
C THR A 13 -0.29 16.60 -33.09
N TYR A 14 -0.70 15.70 -32.19
CA TYR A 14 0.21 14.87 -31.43
C TYR A 14 0.93 13.82 -32.28
N LEU A 15 0.18 13.02 -33.07
CA LEU A 15 0.74 11.91 -33.86
C LEU A 15 1.41 12.34 -35.16
N LEU A 16 0.97 13.42 -35.82
CA LEU A 16 1.53 13.89 -37.09
C LEU A 16 2.43 15.11 -36.94
N GLY A 17 2.33 15.84 -35.82
CA GLY A 17 3.19 16.99 -35.50
C GLY A 17 4.24 16.62 -34.47
N VAL A 18 3.83 16.49 -33.20
CA VAL A 18 4.74 16.38 -32.06
C VAL A 18 5.62 15.13 -32.14
N CYS A 19 5.04 13.94 -32.31
CA CYS A 19 5.77 12.67 -32.32
C CYS A 19 6.83 12.57 -33.45
N PRO A 20 6.50 12.78 -34.74
CA PRO A 20 7.48 12.62 -35.81
C PRO A 20 8.51 13.74 -35.84
N PHE A 21 8.11 15.00 -35.69
CA PHE A 21 9.04 16.12 -35.88
C PHE A 21 9.97 16.37 -34.69
N SER A 22 9.59 15.95 -33.47
CA SER A 22 10.52 15.95 -32.32
C SER A 22 11.77 15.10 -32.60
N ILE A 23 11.62 14.00 -33.33
CA ILE A 23 12.73 13.12 -33.70
C ILE A 23 13.35 13.54 -35.05
N ALA A 24 12.56 14.00 -36.02
CA ALA A 24 13.07 14.39 -37.33
C ALA A 24 14.12 15.51 -37.27
N PHE A 25 13.92 16.52 -36.41
CA PHE A 25 14.89 17.62 -36.26
C PHE A 25 16.19 17.17 -35.62
N LEU A 26 16.11 16.32 -34.58
CA LEU A 26 17.27 15.71 -33.94
C LEU A 26 18.10 14.90 -34.95
N VAL A 27 17.44 14.06 -35.75
CA VAL A 27 18.09 13.22 -36.77
C VAL A 27 18.72 14.09 -37.87
N PHE A 28 18.01 15.11 -38.36
CA PHE A 28 18.53 16.02 -39.38
C PHE A 28 19.78 16.74 -38.90
N LEU A 29 19.73 17.37 -37.72
CA LEU A 29 20.89 18.11 -37.20
C LEU A 29 22.08 17.18 -37.04
N ASN A 30 21.92 16.06 -36.34
CA ASN A 30 23.02 15.12 -36.05
C ASN A 30 23.67 14.56 -37.33
N ALA A 31 22.89 14.30 -38.38
CA ALA A 31 23.40 13.80 -39.64
C ALA A 31 23.95 14.90 -40.58
N SER A 32 23.66 16.19 -40.33
CA SER A 32 24.09 17.31 -41.18
C SER A 32 25.21 18.18 -40.61
N VAL A 33 25.48 18.11 -39.30
CA VAL A 33 26.54 18.90 -38.64
C VAL A 33 27.92 18.71 -39.30
N SER A 34 28.24 17.50 -39.75
CA SER A 34 29.53 17.25 -40.42
C SER A 34 29.68 18.08 -41.70
N PHE A 35 28.60 18.26 -42.47
CA PHE A 35 28.61 19.08 -43.68
C PHE A 35 28.70 20.57 -43.37
N VAL A 36 28.16 21.02 -42.23
CA VAL A 36 28.30 22.42 -41.78
C VAL A 36 29.77 22.72 -41.43
N VAL A 37 30.45 21.78 -40.77
CA VAL A 37 31.86 21.96 -40.40
C VAL A 37 32.77 21.96 -41.63
N THR A 38 32.50 21.12 -42.64
CA THR A 38 33.31 21.04 -43.86
C THR A 38 32.96 22.12 -44.88
N ASP A 39 31.69 22.26 -45.24
CA ASP A 39 31.27 22.99 -46.45
C ASP A 39 30.95 24.47 -46.16
N LEU A 40 30.71 24.83 -44.89
CA LEU A 40 30.43 26.20 -44.47
C LEU A 40 31.59 26.83 -43.68
N ILE A 41 32.16 26.10 -42.72
CA ILE A 41 33.27 26.58 -41.88
C ILE A 41 34.64 26.34 -42.54
N GLY A 42 34.73 25.42 -43.51
CA GLY A 42 35.97 25.15 -44.25
C GLY A 42 37.02 24.37 -43.45
N ARG A 43 36.60 23.51 -42.50
CA ARG A 43 37.51 22.72 -41.67
C ARG A 43 37.59 21.28 -42.16
N ASP A 44 38.72 20.91 -42.77
CA ASP A 44 38.92 19.58 -43.35
C ASP A 44 39.61 18.56 -42.42
N LYS A 45 40.16 19.01 -41.27
CA LYS A 45 40.87 18.16 -40.29
C LYS A 45 40.21 18.19 -38.91
N GLY A 46 40.04 17.01 -38.30
CA GLY A 46 39.46 16.85 -36.96
C GLY A 46 37.93 17.07 -36.91
N VAL A 47 37.22 16.82 -38.01
CA VAL A 47 35.76 16.99 -38.11
C VAL A 47 35.02 16.03 -37.18
N GLY A 48 35.48 14.78 -37.06
CA GLY A 48 34.90 13.76 -36.18
C GLY A 48 34.92 14.18 -34.71
N ASP A 49 36.08 14.59 -34.19
CA ASP A 49 36.23 15.06 -32.81
C ASP A 49 35.39 16.31 -32.53
N ALA A 50 35.30 17.23 -33.50
CA ALA A 50 34.44 18.39 -33.38
C ALA A 50 32.96 18.00 -33.29
N VAL A 51 32.47 17.14 -34.18
CA VAL A 51 31.08 16.66 -34.18
C VAL A 51 30.75 15.86 -32.91
N GLY A 52 31.70 15.04 -32.43
CA GLY A 52 31.58 14.23 -31.22
C GLY A 52 31.53 15.08 -29.94
N ASN A 53 32.44 16.02 -29.77
CA ASN A 53 32.44 16.94 -28.62
C ASN A 53 31.18 17.82 -28.58
N LEU A 54 30.72 18.27 -29.76
CA LEU A 54 29.46 18.99 -29.89
C LEU A 54 28.26 18.11 -29.47
N GLY A 55 28.24 16.82 -29.85
CA GLY A 55 27.19 15.88 -29.44
C GLY A 55 27.24 15.49 -27.96
N PHE A 56 28.42 15.45 -27.35
CA PHE A 56 28.56 15.25 -25.91
C PHE A 56 28.01 16.42 -25.10
N ALA A 57 28.30 17.66 -25.54
CA ALA A 57 27.81 18.85 -24.87
C ALA A 57 26.28 19.02 -25.01
N ASP A 58 25.72 18.60 -26.14
CA ASP A 58 24.28 18.47 -26.39
C ASP A 58 23.61 17.56 -25.35
N GLU A 59 24.15 16.36 -25.12
CA GLU A 59 23.55 15.41 -24.17
C GLU A 59 23.62 15.90 -22.71
N LEU A 60 24.67 16.63 -22.33
CA LEU A 60 24.78 17.22 -20.98
C LEU A 60 23.68 18.27 -20.73
N VAL A 61 23.36 19.08 -21.73
CA VAL A 61 22.26 20.05 -21.63
C VAL A 61 20.93 19.33 -21.60
N ALA A 62 20.73 18.32 -22.44
CA ALA A 62 19.51 17.52 -22.47
C ALA A 62 19.22 16.83 -21.12
N LEU A 63 20.25 16.31 -20.45
CA LEU A 63 20.14 15.64 -19.14
C LEU A 63 19.54 16.56 -18.07
N VAL A 64 19.91 17.85 -18.08
CA VAL A 64 19.38 18.83 -17.11
C VAL A 64 18.06 19.43 -17.61
N ALA A 65 17.95 19.70 -18.91
CA ALA A 65 16.79 20.36 -19.50
C ALA A 65 15.52 19.48 -19.48
N CYS A 66 15.63 18.16 -19.63
CA CYS A 66 14.47 17.26 -19.65
C CYS A 66 13.65 17.30 -18.33
N PRO A 67 14.26 17.12 -17.14
CA PRO A 67 13.61 17.36 -15.86
C PRO A 67 12.97 18.75 -15.73
N LEU A 68 13.68 19.79 -16.15
CA LEU A 68 13.22 21.18 -16.03
C LEU A 68 12.02 21.47 -16.92
N TRP A 69 12.01 21.00 -18.17
CA TRP A 69 10.88 21.14 -19.08
C TRP A 69 9.68 20.31 -18.64
N GLY A 70 9.92 19.11 -18.11
CA GLY A 70 8.88 18.29 -17.48
C GLY A 70 8.20 19.04 -16.35
N LEU A 71 8.98 19.55 -15.41
CA LEU A 71 8.51 20.37 -14.30
C LEU A 71 7.80 21.66 -14.75
N LEU A 72 8.32 22.33 -15.79
CA LEU A 72 7.72 23.55 -16.30
C LEU A 72 6.37 23.26 -16.97
N SER A 73 6.25 22.12 -17.68
CA SER A 73 5.00 21.70 -18.29
C SER A 73 3.89 21.42 -17.27
N ASP A 74 4.25 20.97 -16.06
CA ASP A 74 3.30 20.83 -14.97
C ASP A 74 2.70 22.16 -14.52
N ARG A 75 3.38 23.30 -14.75
CA ARG A 75 2.92 24.64 -14.34
C ARG A 75 2.30 25.47 -15.46
N ILE A 76 2.95 25.54 -16.63
CA ILE A 76 2.51 26.40 -17.74
C ILE A 76 1.76 25.65 -18.84
N GLY A 77 1.64 24.31 -18.71
CA GLY A 77 0.99 23.43 -19.68
C GLY A 77 1.95 22.86 -20.72
N VAL A 78 1.63 21.65 -21.19
CA VAL A 78 2.36 20.93 -22.26
C VAL A 78 2.28 21.64 -23.60
N ARG A 79 1.16 22.33 -23.89
CA ARG A 79 0.99 23.12 -25.12
C ARG A 79 2.02 24.24 -25.21
N THR A 80 2.19 24.98 -24.12
CA THR A 80 3.08 26.13 -24.05
C THR A 80 4.54 25.70 -24.17
N VAL A 81 4.90 24.59 -23.53
CA VAL A 81 6.25 24.02 -23.62
C VAL A 81 6.55 23.51 -25.04
N CYS A 82 5.61 22.83 -25.71
CA CYS A 82 5.75 22.44 -27.12
C CYS A 82 5.98 23.65 -28.04
N PHE A 83 5.19 24.72 -27.86
CA PHE A 83 5.34 25.94 -28.65
C PHE A 83 6.73 26.57 -28.47
N ILE A 84 7.16 26.75 -27.22
CA ILE A 84 8.48 27.33 -26.92
C ILE A 84 9.61 26.43 -27.47
N GLY A 85 9.50 25.11 -27.31
CA GLY A 85 10.48 24.15 -27.82
C GLY A 85 10.70 24.25 -29.33
N TYR A 86 9.63 24.27 -30.12
CA TYR A 86 9.74 24.39 -31.58
C TYR A 86 10.19 25.77 -32.07
N ILE A 87 9.90 26.85 -31.33
CA ILE A 87 10.47 28.17 -31.60
C ILE A 87 11.98 28.16 -31.36
N ILE A 88 12.44 27.60 -30.24
CA ILE A 88 13.86 27.48 -29.93
C ILE A 88 14.57 26.65 -31.02
N ILE A 89 14.02 25.50 -31.41
CA ILE A 89 14.56 24.66 -32.50
C ILE A 89 14.66 25.45 -33.81
N GLY A 90 13.59 26.17 -34.19
CA GLY A 90 13.55 26.96 -35.42
C GLY A 90 14.62 28.04 -35.43
N ILE A 91 14.70 28.86 -34.37
CA ILE A 91 15.71 29.92 -34.24
C ILE A 91 17.12 29.32 -34.20
N ALA A 92 17.31 28.22 -33.47
CA ALA A 92 18.60 27.55 -33.37
C ALA A 92 19.10 27.08 -34.73
N LEU A 93 18.25 26.47 -35.57
CA LEU A 93 18.62 26.04 -36.92
C LEU A 93 19.00 27.21 -37.84
N PHE A 94 18.35 28.37 -37.70
CA PHE A 94 18.72 29.60 -38.43
C PHE A 94 20.08 30.14 -37.99
N LEU A 95 20.34 30.16 -36.69
CA LEU A 95 21.62 30.63 -36.13
C LEU A 95 22.76 29.63 -36.38
N PHE A 96 22.45 28.33 -36.47
CA PHE A 96 23.42 27.25 -36.64
C PHE A 96 24.27 27.42 -37.90
N VAL A 97 23.68 27.92 -38.98
CA VAL A 97 24.36 28.15 -40.28
C VAL A 97 24.91 29.56 -40.45
N GLN A 98 24.88 30.38 -39.39
CA GLN A 98 25.54 31.69 -39.34
C GLN A 98 26.87 31.64 -38.59
N ALA A 99 27.17 30.51 -37.92
CA ALA A 99 28.42 30.30 -37.21
C ALA A 99 29.60 30.26 -38.18
N LYS A 100 30.64 31.05 -37.87
CA LYS A 100 31.90 31.13 -38.63
C LYS A 100 33.01 30.29 -37.99
N ASN A 101 32.87 29.97 -36.70
CA ASN A 101 33.84 29.17 -35.95
C ASN A 101 33.16 28.01 -35.21
N VAL A 102 33.85 26.86 -35.11
CA VAL A 102 33.34 25.68 -34.37
C VAL A 102 33.19 25.99 -32.87
N TYR A 103 34.14 26.70 -32.28
CA TYR A 103 34.09 27.18 -30.90
C TYR A 103 34.30 28.69 -30.87
N PRO A 104 33.46 29.48 -30.17
CA PRO A 104 32.31 29.07 -29.37
C PRO A 104 30.98 29.01 -30.15
N GLU A 105 30.90 29.56 -31.37
CA GLU A 105 29.63 29.87 -32.04
C GLU A 105 28.79 28.63 -32.40
N LEU A 106 29.38 27.62 -33.04
CA LEU A 106 28.67 26.38 -33.41
C LEU A 106 28.28 25.56 -32.17
N LEU A 107 29.14 25.56 -31.13
CA LEU A 107 28.83 24.97 -29.83
C LEU A 107 27.60 25.63 -29.19
N LEU A 108 27.58 26.96 -29.08
CA LEU A 108 26.44 27.69 -28.52
C LEU A 108 25.16 27.45 -29.31
N GLY A 109 25.25 27.41 -30.65
CA GLY A 109 24.11 27.05 -31.52
C GLY A 109 23.58 25.65 -31.22
N ARG A 110 24.45 24.67 -30.96
CA ARG A 110 24.04 23.29 -30.63
C ARG A 110 23.43 23.17 -29.24
N LEU A 111 24.01 23.84 -28.24
CA LEU A 111 23.43 23.86 -26.87
C LEU A 111 22.05 24.53 -26.87
N PHE A 112 21.86 25.57 -27.67
CA PHE A 112 20.57 26.22 -27.81
C PHE A 112 19.54 25.33 -28.51
N PHE A 113 19.94 24.61 -29.56
CA PHE A 113 19.09 23.60 -30.19
C PHE A 113 18.71 22.49 -29.20
N SER A 114 19.68 22.00 -28.42
CA SER A 114 19.49 20.96 -27.39
C SER A 114 18.38 21.32 -26.40
N LEU A 115 18.38 22.58 -25.94
CA LEU A 115 17.36 23.09 -25.02
C LEU A 115 15.94 22.96 -25.60
N GLY A 116 15.76 23.27 -26.88
CA GLY A 116 14.48 23.13 -27.59
C GLY A 116 14.12 21.67 -27.89
N ALA A 117 15.11 20.85 -28.27
CA ALA A 117 14.92 19.43 -28.53
C ALA A 117 14.56 18.63 -27.28
N ALA A 118 15.15 18.96 -26.13
CA ALA A 118 14.80 18.40 -24.82
C ALA A 118 13.34 18.71 -24.44
N ALA A 119 12.87 19.93 -24.72
CA ALA A 119 11.47 20.30 -24.52
C ALA A 119 10.55 19.42 -25.39
N ALA A 120 10.81 19.34 -26.70
CA ALA A 120 9.99 18.57 -27.63
C ALA A 120 9.96 17.07 -27.29
N SER A 121 11.12 16.46 -26.97
CA SER A 121 11.23 15.05 -26.58
C SER A 121 10.51 14.74 -25.26
N THR A 122 10.59 15.62 -24.27
CA THR A 122 9.89 15.43 -22.98
C THR A 122 8.37 15.49 -23.18
N MET A 123 7.89 16.34 -24.08
CA MET A 123 6.45 16.49 -24.34
C MET A 123 5.84 15.30 -25.06
N VAL A 124 6.61 14.52 -25.85
CA VAL A 124 6.14 13.24 -26.39
C VAL A 124 5.63 12.32 -25.27
N THR A 125 6.36 12.27 -24.15
CA THR A 125 6.01 11.45 -22.99
C THR A 125 4.94 12.11 -22.11
N ALA A 126 5.01 13.42 -21.89
CA ALA A 126 4.08 14.15 -21.00
C ALA A 126 2.66 14.27 -21.58
N ILE A 127 2.51 14.26 -22.91
CA ILE A 127 1.21 14.35 -23.59
C ILE A 127 0.49 12.99 -23.64
N LEU A 128 1.21 11.86 -23.57
CA LEU A 128 0.61 10.52 -23.69
C LEU A 128 -0.51 10.23 -22.67
N PRO A 129 -0.33 10.52 -21.36
CA PRO A 129 -1.39 10.30 -20.37
C PRO A 129 -2.61 11.20 -20.63
N THR A 130 -2.41 12.42 -21.13
CA THR A 130 -3.53 13.35 -21.39
C THR A 130 -4.35 12.98 -22.61
N MET A 131 -3.78 12.19 -23.54
CA MET A 131 -4.46 11.67 -24.74
C MET A 131 -5.22 10.35 -24.50
N SER A 132 -4.92 9.65 -23.40
CA SER A 132 -5.45 8.31 -23.09
C SER A 132 -6.59 8.31 -22.07
N PHE A 133 -6.99 9.48 -21.56
CA PHE A 133 -7.96 9.66 -20.47
C PHE A 133 -9.42 9.53 -20.93
N VAL A 134 -10.24 8.60 -20.44
CA VAL A 134 -11.65 8.46 -20.90
C VAL A 134 -12.60 9.31 -20.05
N ASP A 135 -13.55 10.03 -20.68
CA ASP A 135 -14.64 10.70 -19.96
C ASP A 135 -15.74 9.70 -19.57
N GLU A 136 -16.34 9.88 -18.39
CA GLU A 136 -17.57 9.19 -18.03
C GLU A 136 -18.70 9.50 -19.03
N PRO A 137 -19.47 8.49 -19.47
CA PRO A 137 -20.59 8.70 -20.38
C PRO A 137 -21.78 9.27 -19.58
N GLY A 138 -21.74 10.56 -19.26
CA GLY A 138 -22.79 11.10 -18.37
C GLY A 138 -22.87 12.61 -18.17
N ASN A 139 -22.26 13.47 -18.99
CA ASN A 139 -22.63 14.91 -18.95
C ASN A 139 -22.13 15.70 -20.16
N SER A 140 -22.97 15.85 -21.18
CA SER A 140 -22.72 16.85 -22.25
C SER A 140 -23.87 17.85 -22.30
N ASN A 141 -23.81 18.83 -21.40
CA ASN A 141 -24.49 20.11 -21.59
C ASN A 141 -23.69 20.95 -22.59
N GLY A 142 -24.23 21.16 -23.79
CA GLY A 142 -23.62 22.09 -24.76
C GLY A 142 -24.23 22.04 -26.16
N ASN A 143 -25.11 23.01 -26.43
CA ASN A 143 -25.65 23.43 -27.72
C ASN A 143 -24.76 23.14 -28.95
N ALA A 144 -25.27 22.31 -29.86
CA ALA A 144 -24.88 22.31 -31.27
C ALA A 144 -26.13 22.12 -32.16
N ILE A 145 -26.52 23.21 -32.82
CA ILE A 145 -27.53 23.24 -33.87
C ILE A 145 -26.93 22.59 -35.13
N GLY A 146 -27.62 21.61 -35.73
CA GLY A 146 -27.31 21.11 -37.07
C GLY A 146 -27.51 19.60 -37.22
N GLY A 147 -28.71 19.20 -37.67
CA GLY A 147 -29.10 17.80 -37.79
C GLY A 147 -28.39 17.03 -38.90
N ARG A 148 -28.29 15.70 -38.70
CA ARG A 148 -28.50 14.70 -39.75
C ARG A 148 -28.76 13.32 -39.12
N ARG A 149 -29.90 12.76 -39.49
CA ARG A 149 -30.40 11.41 -39.19
C ARG A 149 -29.35 10.34 -39.51
N TYR A 150 -29.22 9.35 -38.64
CA TYR A 150 -29.04 7.95 -39.04
C TYR A 150 -29.86 7.05 -38.10
N ASN A 151 -30.85 6.36 -38.67
CA ASN A 151 -31.70 5.36 -38.03
C ASN A 151 -30.92 4.05 -37.87
N GLY A 152 -31.08 3.40 -36.71
CA GLY A 152 -30.74 2.00 -36.47
C GLY A 152 -31.44 1.53 -35.20
N HIS A 153 -32.51 0.75 -35.38
CA HIS A 153 -33.42 0.26 -34.34
C HIS A 153 -32.75 -0.61 -33.27
N VAL A 154 -33.04 -0.35 -32.00
CA VAL A 154 -33.08 -1.37 -30.94
C VAL A 154 -34.42 -1.20 -30.20
N GLN A 155 -35.11 -2.32 -30.01
CA GLN A 155 -36.48 -2.44 -29.53
C GLN A 155 -36.65 -1.91 -28.10
N ALA A 156 -37.76 -1.20 -27.87
CA ALA A 156 -38.26 -0.85 -26.54
C ALA A 156 -39.00 -2.05 -25.91
N PRO A 157 -38.81 -2.33 -24.61
CA PRO A 157 -39.77 -3.12 -23.84
C PRO A 157 -41.00 -2.29 -23.46
N SER A 158 -42.12 -3.01 -23.39
CA SER A 158 -43.50 -2.59 -23.17
C SER A 158 -43.75 -1.74 -21.92
N ILE A 159 -44.57 -0.70 -22.10
CA ILE A 159 -45.15 0.17 -21.07
C ILE A 159 -46.42 -0.51 -20.53
N ALA A 160 -46.34 -1.12 -19.35
CA ALA A 160 -47.51 -1.38 -18.50
C ALA A 160 -47.05 -1.84 -17.10
N SER A 161 -46.65 -0.89 -16.25
CA SER A 161 -46.85 -0.85 -14.79
C SER A 161 -46.08 0.34 -14.21
N GLU A 162 -46.44 1.57 -14.62
CA GLU A 162 -46.07 2.79 -13.89
C GLU A 162 -47.12 3.06 -12.82
N ALA A 163 -46.85 2.63 -11.59
CA ALA A 163 -47.41 3.22 -10.37
C ALA A 163 -46.65 2.67 -9.15
N THR A 164 -45.46 3.21 -8.90
CA THR A 164 -44.84 3.48 -7.57
C THR A 164 -43.35 3.70 -7.83
N ILE A 165 -42.97 4.92 -8.20
CA ILE A 165 -41.57 5.36 -8.22
C ILE A 165 -41.32 6.12 -6.92
N THR A 166 -40.71 5.46 -5.94
CA THR A 166 -40.06 6.13 -4.81
C THR A 166 -38.62 6.51 -5.19
N PRO A 167 -38.02 7.56 -4.58
CA PRO A 167 -36.66 8.01 -4.87
C PRO A 167 -35.56 6.94 -4.73
N TYR A 168 -35.85 5.87 -3.98
CA TYR A 168 -34.96 4.74 -3.68
C TYR A 168 -34.60 3.89 -4.93
N ASN A 169 -35.54 3.68 -5.86
CA ASN A 169 -35.31 2.82 -7.03
C ASN A 169 -34.57 3.52 -8.19
N TYR A 170 -34.45 4.85 -8.17
CA TYR A 170 -33.67 5.60 -9.16
C TYR A 170 -32.17 5.63 -8.79
N GLN A 171 -31.85 5.61 -7.49
CA GLN A 171 -30.46 5.55 -6.99
C GLN A 171 -29.84 4.15 -7.10
N SER A 172 -30.61 3.07 -6.89
CA SER A 172 -30.11 1.69 -7.00
C SER A 172 -29.76 1.28 -8.44
N ASN A 173 -30.48 1.79 -9.44
CA ASN A 173 -30.17 1.51 -10.85
C ASN A 173 -29.03 2.39 -11.42
N GLN A 174 -28.69 3.51 -10.77
CA GLN A 174 -27.49 4.30 -11.11
C GLN A 174 -26.21 3.66 -10.54
N SER A 175 -26.24 3.10 -9.33
CA SER A 175 -25.04 2.53 -8.68
C SER A 175 -24.55 1.21 -9.28
N VAL A 176 -25.45 0.38 -9.81
CA VAL A 176 -25.11 -0.85 -10.55
C VAL A 176 -24.48 -0.52 -11.91
N GLY A 177 -24.97 0.54 -12.58
CA GLY A 177 -24.41 1.04 -13.84
C GLY A 177 -23.00 1.63 -13.68
N ASP A 178 -22.77 2.36 -12.59
CA ASP A 178 -21.45 2.93 -12.25
C ASP A 178 -20.41 1.84 -11.98
N SER A 179 -20.75 0.80 -11.21
CA SER A 179 -19.81 -0.26 -10.81
C SER A 179 -19.29 -1.10 -11.99
N GLN A 180 -20.18 -1.45 -12.94
CA GLN A 180 -19.79 -2.08 -14.21
C GLN A 180 -19.05 -1.10 -15.14
N GLN A 181 -19.46 0.17 -15.20
CA GLN A 181 -18.73 1.20 -15.97
C GLN A 181 -17.34 1.47 -15.40
N HIS A 182 -17.10 1.29 -14.10
CA HIS A 182 -15.84 1.55 -13.41
C HIS A 182 -14.77 0.47 -13.63
N GLN A 183 -15.14 -0.81 -13.56
CA GLN A 183 -14.23 -1.91 -13.95
C GLN A 183 -13.93 -1.83 -15.46
N THR A 184 -14.95 -1.51 -16.26
CA THR A 184 -14.80 -1.26 -17.70
C THR A 184 -13.90 -0.04 -17.96
N ALA A 185 -14.03 1.06 -17.21
CA ALA A 185 -13.21 2.27 -17.37
C ALA A 185 -11.75 2.03 -16.98
N LYS A 186 -11.44 1.33 -15.88
CA LYS A 186 -10.06 0.96 -15.51
C LYS A 186 -9.42 0.07 -16.58
N ALA A 187 -10.16 -0.91 -17.10
CA ALA A 187 -9.71 -1.79 -18.19
C ALA A 187 -9.52 -1.01 -19.52
N VAL A 188 -10.44 -0.09 -19.85
CA VAL A 188 -10.36 0.75 -21.05
C VAL A 188 -9.22 1.76 -20.98
N ILE A 189 -8.95 2.38 -19.81
CA ILE A 189 -7.81 3.29 -19.59
C ILE A 189 -6.48 2.55 -19.76
N THR A 190 -6.39 1.31 -19.25
CA THR A 190 -5.18 0.49 -19.40
C THR A 190 -5.01 -0.04 -20.82
N ASP A 191 -6.09 -0.37 -21.53
CA ASP A 191 -6.06 -0.84 -22.93
C ASP A 191 -5.73 0.32 -23.91
N SER A 192 -6.32 1.51 -23.71
CA SER A 192 -6.09 2.69 -24.55
C SER A 192 -4.66 3.19 -24.46
N SER A 193 -4.09 3.28 -23.25
CA SER A 193 -2.74 3.80 -23.01
C SER A 193 -1.65 2.98 -23.72
N SER A 194 -1.74 1.64 -23.66
CA SER A 194 -0.75 0.74 -24.28
C SER A 194 -0.87 0.73 -25.81
N LYS A 195 -2.09 0.81 -26.36
CA LYS A 195 -2.32 0.94 -27.81
C LYS A 195 -1.82 2.28 -28.36
N ILE A 196 -2.09 3.39 -27.66
CA ILE A 196 -1.62 4.73 -28.08
C ILE A 196 -0.08 4.79 -28.05
N ALA A 197 0.57 4.20 -27.04
CA ALA A 197 2.03 4.11 -26.99
C ALA A 197 2.63 3.41 -28.23
N GLY A 198 1.95 2.39 -28.78
CA GLY A 198 2.36 1.75 -30.04
C GLY A 198 2.30 2.69 -31.25
N PHE A 199 1.24 3.50 -31.37
CA PHE A 199 1.14 4.53 -32.42
C PHE A 199 2.17 5.64 -32.27
N VAL A 200 2.48 6.05 -31.03
CA VAL A 200 3.54 7.01 -30.72
C VAL A 200 4.91 6.47 -31.13
N GLY A 201 5.20 5.19 -30.84
CA GLY A 201 6.42 4.52 -31.28
C GLY A 201 6.55 4.47 -32.81
N MET A 202 5.46 4.19 -33.52
CA MET A 202 5.46 4.21 -34.98
C MET A 202 5.65 5.62 -35.56
N ALA A 203 4.95 6.62 -35.01
CA ALA A 203 5.02 8.01 -35.48
C ALA A 203 6.41 8.63 -35.26
N THR A 204 7.04 8.36 -34.11
CA THR A 204 8.43 8.79 -33.85
C THR A 204 9.42 8.12 -34.82
N GLY A 205 9.23 6.84 -35.13
CA GLY A 205 10.00 6.13 -36.17
C GLY A 205 9.83 6.71 -37.58
N CYS A 206 8.61 7.07 -37.99
CA CYS A 206 8.35 7.77 -39.24
C CYS A 206 9.05 9.13 -39.33
N GLY A 207 9.19 9.84 -38.20
CA GLY A 207 9.94 11.09 -38.11
C GLY A 207 11.41 10.96 -38.55
N ALA A 208 12.08 9.89 -38.12
CA ALA A 208 13.44 9.60 -38.56
C ALA A 208 13.51 9.35 -40.08
N LEU A 209 12.53 8.66 -40.66
CA LEU A 209 12.46 8.45 -42.11
C LEU A 209 12.22 9.75 -42.89
N VAL A 210 11.43 10.68 -42.36
CA VAL A 210 11.22 12.02 -42.94
C VAL A 210 12.54 12.79 -42.98
N ALA A 211 13.31 12.77 -41.89
CA ALA A 211 14.62 13.42 -41.86
C ALA A 211 15.58 12.84 -42.92
N LEU A 212 15.63 11.51 -43.03
CA LEU A 212 16.52 10.81 -43.97
C LEU A 212 16.10 10.97 -45.44
N SER A 213 14.80 10.93 -45.74
CA SER A 213 14.28 10.90 -47.10
C SER A 213 13.98 12.28 -47.69
N ILE A 214 13.68 13.25 -46.82
CA ILE A 214 13.27 14.59 -47.21
C ILE A 214 14.33 15.61 -46.82
N PHE A 215 14.70 15.72 -45.54
CA PHE A 215 15.55 16.82 -45.06
C PHE A 215 17.02 16.68 -45.48
N LEU A 216 17.63 15.51 -45.28
CA LEU A 216 19.04 15.28 -45.62
C LEU A 216 19.34 15.38 -47.13
N PRO A 217 18.43 15.00 -48.04
CA PRO A 217 18.67 15.20 -49.48
C PRO A 217 18.50 16.63 -49.98
N LEU A 218 17.98 17.59 -49.18
CA LEU A 218 17.74 18.96 -49.63
C LEU A 218 19.00 19.68 -50.15
N PRO A 219 20.16 19.65 -49.46
CA PRO A 219 21.37 20.34 -49.95
C PRO A 219 21.79 19.80 -51.31
N ALA A 220 21.75 18.47 -51.48
CA ALA A 220 22.10 17.82 -52.74
C ALA A 220 21.11 18.15 -53.87
N ARG A 221 19.82 18.35 -53.56
CA ARG A 221 18.82 18.78 -54.55
C ARG A 221 19.06 20.22 -55.00
N PHE A 222 19.42 21.12 -54.09
CA PHE A 222 19.79 22.50 -54.45
C PHE A 222 21.08 22.57 -55.25
N GLN A 223 22.07 21.74 -54.92
CA GLN A 223 23.30 21.63 -55.70
C GLN A 223 23.03 21.10 -57.12
N LYS A 224 22.15 20.10 -57.28
CA LYS A 224 21.68 19.64 -58.61
C LYS A 224 20.93 20.72 -59.39
N ALA A 225 20.33 21.69 -58.70
CA ALA A 225 19.67 22.85 -59.30
C ALA A 225 20.63 24.02 -59.59
N GLY A 226 21.95 23.85 -59.37
CA GLY A 226 22.97 24.84 -59.71
C GLY A 226 23.42 25.78 -58.59
N VAL A 227 23.04 25.51 -57.33
CA VAL A 227 23.45 26.32 -56.16
C VAL A 227 24.78 25.81 -55.59
N GLU A 228 25.69 26.71 -55.22
CA GLU A 228 26.96 26.35 -54.58
C GLU A 228 26.75 25.60 -53.24
N PRO A 229 27.69 24.71 -52.82
CA PRO A 229 27.49 23.83 -51.66
C PRO A 229 27.16 24.54 -50.34
N GLY A 230 27.85 25.63 -50.03
CA GLY A 230 27.62 26.42 -48.80
C GLY A 230 26.21 27.04 -48.74
N PRO A 231 25.80 27.85 -49.73
CA PRO A 231 24.43 28.38 -49.81
C PRO A 231 23.33 27.30 -49.89
N ALA A 232 23.58 26.18 -50.59
CA ALA A 232 22.64 25.06 -50.66
C ALA A 232 22.38 24.41 -49.29
N LEU A 233 23.43 24.31 -48.45
CA LEU A 233 23.31 23.84 -47.07
C LEU A 233 22.54 24.85 -46.20
N GLN A 234 22.85 26.15 -46.33
CA GLN A 234 22.14 27.22 -45.62
C GLN A 234 20.63 27.23 -45.94
N TYR A 235 20.25 27.13 -47.22
CA TYR A 235 18.84 27.08 -47.63
C TYR A 235 18.11 25.87 -47.05
N SER A 236 18.79 24.73 -46.94
CA SER A 236 18.21 23.52 -46.35
C SER A 236 17.91 23.71 -44.86
N TYR A 237 18.83 24.32 -44.11
CA TYR A 237 18.61 24.65 -42.69
C TYR A 237 17.52 25.69 -42.48
N TYR A 238 17.43 26.72 -43.34
CA TYR A 238 16.34 27.70 -43.27
C TYR A 238 14.97 27.09 -43.55
N ILE A 239 14.87 26.16 -44.51
CA ILE A 239 13.63 25.44 -44.81
C ILE A 239 13.22 24.57 -43.62
N VAL A 240 14.14 23.78 -43.06
CA VAL A 240 13.85 22.92 -41.90
C VAL A 240 13.49 23.77 -40.67
N GLY A 241 14.18 24.89 -40.45
CA GLY A 241 13.85 25.86 -39.41
C GLY A 241 12.47 26.50 -39.60
N ALA A 242 12.09 26.85 -40.83
CA ALA A 242 10.77 27.39 -41.14
C ALA A 242 9.64 26.37 -40.89
N ILE A 243 9.89 25.09 -41.20
CA ILE A 243 8.99 23.99 -40.87
C ILE A 243 8.82 23.87 -39.34
N SER A 244 9.89 24.01 -38.56
CA SER A 244 9.80 24.03 -37.08
C SER A 244 8.93 25.19 -36.57
N LEU A 245 9.11 26.40 -37.11
CA LEU A 245 8.29 27.56 -36.73
C LEU A 245 6.80 27.39 -37.10
N LEU A 246 6.53 26.80 -38.27
CA LEU A 246 5.17 26.44 -38.68
C LEU A 246 4.55 25.43 -37.71
N LEU A 247 5.30 24.39 -37.33
CA LEU A 247 4.85 23.39 -36.36
C LEU A 247 4.62 23.97 -34.96
N ALA A 248 5.37 24.99 -34.55
CA ALA A 248 5.09 25.72 -33.31
C ALA A 248 3.67 26.30 -33.34
N GLY A 249 3.28 26.96 -34.44
CA GLY A 249 1.92 27.46 -34.64
C GLY A 249 0.86 26.35 -34.66
N VAL A 250 1.16 25.24 -35.33
CA VAL A 250 0.28 24.06 -35.36
C VAL A 250 0.07 23.45 -33.97
N CYS A 251 1.12 23.39 -33.13
CA CYS A 251 1.01 22.88 -31.76
C CYS A 251 0.21 23.83 -30.86
N LEU A 252 0.37 25.14 -31.03
CA LEU A 252 -0.36 26.15 -30.27
C LEU A 252 -1.87 26.09 -30.54
N ILE A 253 -2.26 25.89 -31.80
CA ILE A 253 -3.67 25.77 -32.22
C ILE A 253 -4.22 24.36 -31.92
N GLY A 254 -3.45 23.33 -32.27
CA GLY A 254 -3.91 21.94 -32.27
C GLY A 254 -3.98 21.29 -30.89
N LEU A 255 -3.14 21.70 -29.94
CA LEU A 255 -3.20 21.24 -28.54
C LEU A 255 -4.06 22.14 -27.65
N ASN A 256 -4.89 23.01 -28.24
CA ASN A 256 -5.77 23.88 -27.48
C ASN A 256 -6.88 23.07 -26.77
N GLY A 257 -7.20 23.45 -25.53
CA GLY A 257 -8.30 22.85 -24.77
C GLY A 257 -8.04 21.44 -24.24
N LEU A 258 -6.79 21.06 -23.94
CA LEU A 258 -6.50 19.82 -23.22
C LEU A 258 -7.13 19.89 -21.81
N LYS A 259 -7.97 18.91 -21.46
CA LYS A 259 -8.74 18.92 -20.19
C LYS A 259 -7.88 19.04 -18.93
N SER A 260 -6.62 18.59 -18.98
CA SER A 260 -5.65 18.73 -17.88
C SER A 260 -5.03 20.15 -17.73
N GLU A 261 -5.33 21.10 -18.62
CA GLU A 261 -4.74 22.45 -18.65
C GLU A 261 -5.68 23.58 -18.23
N SER A 262 -6.94 23.32 -17.88
CA SER A 262 -7.96 24.37 -17.65
C SER A 262 -7.64 25.36 -16.51
N LYS A 263 -6.65 25.04 -15.66
CA LYS A 263 -6.20 25.88 -14.52
C LYS A 263 -4.75 26.41 -14.64
N LYS A 264 -4.06 26.24 -15.78
CA LYS A 264 -2.60 26.48 -15.92
C LYS A 264 -2.28 27.65 -16.89
N GLY A 265 -1.26 28.47 -16.61
CA GLY A 265 -0.81 29.53 -17.53
C GLY A 265 0.25 30.52 -16.99
N PHE A 266 0.88 31.31 -17.86
CA PHE A 266 1.91 32.30 -17.49
C PHE A 266 1.43 33.32 -16.44
N ARG A 267 0.13 33.68 -16.46
CA ARG A 267 -0.49 34.58 -15.47
C ARG A 267 -0.55 33.96 -14.06
N PHE A 268 -0.64 32.64 -13.96
CA PHE A 268 -0.60 31.87 -12.71
C PHE A 268 0.83 31.72 -12.14
N MET A 269 1.85 31.77 -13.00
CA MET A 269 3.27 31.77 -12.60
C MET A 269 3.72 33.13 -12.06
N LEU A 270 3.16 34.23 -12.59
CA LEU A 270 3.49 35.61 -12.20
C LEU A 270 2.58 36.18 -11.11
N HIS A 271 1.34 35.70 -10.98
CA HIS A 271 0.42 36.05 -9.91
C HIS A 271 -0.05 34.76 -9.23
N GLY A 272 0.69 34.35 -8.21
CA GLY A 272 0.19 33.37 -7.25
C GLY A 272 -1.08 33.93 -6.62
N ARG A 273 -2.12 33.10 -6.53
CA ARG A 273 -3.29 33.40 -5.70
C ARG A 273 -2.82 33.39 -4.25
N ASP A 274 -2.59 34.57 -3.69
CA ASP A 274 -3.11 34.95 -2.38
C ASP A 274 -3.08 36.47 -2.25
N SER A 275 -4.25 37.02 -1.93
CA SER A 275 -4.38 38.34 -1.33
C SER A 275 -3.86 38.22 0.11
N ASP A 276 -2.55 38.15 0.29
CA ASP A 276 -1.92 38.50 1.55
C ASP A 276 -0.52 39.06 1.30
N ASN A 277 -0.29 40.26 1.83
CA ASN A 277 0.96 40.99 1.76
C ASN A 277 2.09 40.18 2.43
N ASN A 278 2.87 39.44 1.65
CA ASN A 278 4.27 39.20 1.96
C ASN A 278 5.07 38.85 0.70
N THR A 279 6.09 39.66 0.43
CA THR A 279 7.07 39.49 -0.64
C THR A 279 7.82 38.16 -0.49
N ARG A 280 7.30 37.08 -1.08
CA ARG A 280 8.04 35.81 -1.21
C ARG A 280 9.18 35.97 -2.20
N SER A 281 10.39 35.60 -1.77
CA SER A 281 11.60 35.63 -2.58
C SER A 281 11.52 34.60 -3.72
N VAL A 282 12.04 34.96 -4.91
CA VAL A 282 12.18 34.06 -6.09
C VAL A 282 12.86 32.73 -5.71
N ARG A 283 13.71 32.76 -4.68
CA ARG A 283 14.44 31.60 -4.16
C ARG A 283 13.52 30.58 -3.49
N ASP A 284 12.50 30.99 -2.76
CA ASP A 284 11.57 30.07 -2.05
C ASP A 284 10.61 29.38 -3.03
N THR A 285 10.18 30.09 -4.08
CA THR A 285 9.45 29.50 -5.19
C THR A 285 10.30 28.43 -5.88
N MET A 286 11.61 28.65 -6.07
CA MET A 286 12.51 27.69 -6.72
C MET A 286 12.76 26.43 -5.87
N PHE A 287 12.92 26.55 -4.54
CA PHE A 287 13.09 25.40 -3.63
C PHE A 287 11.83 24.54 -3.49
N SER A 288 10.64 25.16 -3.40
CA SER A 288 9.36 24.44 -3.46
C SER A 288 9.18 23.71 -4.80
N THR A 289 9.71 24.28 -5.88
CA THR A 289 9.66 23.70 -7.23
C THR A 289 10.56 22.47 -7.36
N LEU A 290 11.80 22.50 -6.87
CA LEU A 290 12.68 21.32 -6.87
C LEU A 290 12.09 20.14 -6.06
N GLY A 291 11.27 20.43 -5.05
CA GLY A 291 10.55 19.41 -4.28
C GLY A 291 9.62 18.52 -5.11
N LEU A 292 9.04 19.04 -6.19
CA LEU A 292 8.18 18.27 -7.11
C LEU A 292 9.01 17.25 -7.91
N LEU A 293 10.21 17.63 -8.34
CA LEU A 293 11.12 16.74 -9.06
C LEU A 293 11.66 15.63 -8.14
N TYR A 294 12.01 15.98 -6.90
CA TYR A 294 12.42 15.00 -5.89
C TYR A 294 11.32 13.96 -5.62
N ARG A 295 10.05 14.40 -5.55
CA ARG A 295 8.91 13.49 -5.40
C ARG A 295 8.68 12.61 -6.62
N ALA A 296 8.86 13.13 -7.84
CA ALA A 296 8.77 12.32 -9.06
C ALA A 296 9.88 11.25 -9.16
N LEU A 297 11.06 11.55 -8.59
CA LEU A 297 12.16 10.61 -8.46
C LEU A 297 11.88 9.55 -7.38
N LEU A 298 11.40 9.98 -6.21
CA LEU A 298 11.01 9.08 -5.12
C LEU A 298 9.85 8.16 -5.53
N ALA A 299 8.89 8.65 -6.31
CA ALA A 299 7.80 7.87 -6.89
C ALA A 299 8.30 6.71 -7.78
N GLY A 300 9.50 6.84 -8.36
CA GLY A 300 10.16 5.77 -9.09
C GLY A 300 10.77 4.69 -8.20
N PHE A 301 11.03 4.97 -6.93
CA PHE A 301 11.53 3.97 -5.96
C PHE A 301 10.42 3.34 -5.13
N THR A 302 9.27 4.02 -5.01
CA THR A 302 8.13 3.53 -4.22
C THR A 302 7.10 2.77 -5.05
N ARG A 303 7.14 2.83 -6.39
CA ARG A 303 6.12 2.20 -7.24
C ARG A 303 6.68 1.39 -8.39
N LYS A 304 6.26 0.13 -8.47
CA LYS A 304 6.67 -0.85 -9.50
C LYS A 304 6.45 -0.37 -10.94
N ASP A 305 5.28 0.17 -11.27
CA ASP A 305 4.95 0.62 -12.64
C ASP A 305 5.86 1.78 -13.12
N ILE A 306 6.15 2.74 -12.24
CA ILE A 306 6.99 3.90 -12.57
C ILE A 306 8.46 3.48 -12.63
N PHE A 307 8.92 2.64 -11.69
CA PHE A 307 10.27 2.09 -11.68
C PHE A 307 10.60 1.35 -12.99
N ILE A 308 9.73 0.41 -13.37
CA ILE A 308 9.87 -0.38 -14.61
C ILE A 308 9.84 0.54 -15.83
N GLY A 309 9.00 1.58 -15.81
CA GLY A 309 8.98 2.63 -16.83
C GLY A 309 10.33 3.34 -16.97
N TYR A 310 10.94 3.80 -15.88
CA TYR A 310 12.24 4.50 -15.90
C TYR A 310 13.40 3.62 -16.38
N VAL A 311 13.48 2.37 -15.88
CA VAL A 311 14.50 1.41 -16.31
C VAL A 311 14.32 1.03 -17.78
N GLY A 312 13.07 0.83 -18.24
CA GLY A 312 12.78 0.58 -19.65
C GLY A 312 13.15 1.75 -20.56
N GLY A 313 12.89 2.98 -20.13
CA GLY A 313 13.29 4.21 -20.84
C GLY A 313 14.81 4.38 -20.99
N PHE A 314 15.57 4.01 -19.95
CA PHE A 314 17.03 3.96 -19.97
C PHE A 314 17.55 3.01 -21.07
N VAL A 315 17.08 1.75 -21.08
CA VAL A 315 17.52 0.73 -22.05
C VAL A 315 17.09 1.10 -23.47
N ALA A 316 15.88 1.60 -23.63
CA ALA A 316 15.33 2.05 -24.91
C ALA A 316 16.21 3.12 -25.59
N ARG A 317 16.62 4.14 -24.83
CA ARG A 317 17.41 5.25 -25.36
C ARG A 317 18.88 4.86 -25.58
N ALA A 318 19.48 4.07 -24.69
CA ALA A 318 20.81 3.50 -24.91
C ALA A 318 20.85 2.63 -26.19
N SER A 319 19.82 1.82 -26.43
CA SER A 319 19.71 0.95 -27.61
C SER A 319 19.76 1.72 -28.93
N SER A 320 19.20 2.93 -28.96
CA SER A 320 19.24 3.79 -30.15
C SER A 320 20.66 4.21 -30.55
N VAL A 321 21.53 4.48 -29.57
CA VAL A 321 22.95 4.80 -29.79
C VAL A 321 23.72 3.54 -30.19
N GLY A 322 23.41 2.40 -29.59
CA GLY A 322 23.93 1.09 -30.01
C GLY A 322 23.77 0.86 -31.51
N ILE A 323 22.57 1.15 -32.05
CA ILE A 323 22.25 0.95 -33.47
C ILE A 323 22.84 2.04 -34.37
N SER A 324 22.72 3.31 -33.98
CA SER A 324 23.10 4.44 -34.85
C SER A 324 24.60 4.76 -34.86
N LEU A 325 25.32 4.44 -33.78
CA LEU A 325 26.74 4.73 -33.62
C LEU A 325 27.60 3.46 -33.69
N PHE A 326 27.31 2.46 -32.84
CA PHE A 326 28.21 1.33 -32.67
C PHE A 326 28.10 0.26 -33.75
N VAL A 327 26.92 0.04 -34.35
CA VAL A 327 26.77 -0.86 -35.51
C VAL A 327 27.63 -0.38 -36.69
N PRO A 328 27.55 0.89 -37.16
CA PRO A 328 28.44 1.38 -38.19
C PRO A 328 29.93 1.35 -37.80
N LEU A 329 30.28 1.66 -36.55
CA LEU A 329 31.66 1.62 -36.07
C LEU A 329 32.25 0.21 -36.11
N LEU A 330 31.51 -0.81 -35.66
CA LEU A 330 31.94 -2.20 -35.71
C LEU A 330 32.15 -2.67 -37.15
N VAL A 331 31.20 -2.36 -38.05
CA VAL A 331 31.29 -2.70 -39.47
C VAL A 331 32.54 -2.05 -40.09
N ASN A 332 32.74 -0.75 -39.85
CA ASN A 332 33.90 -0.03 -40.39
C ASN A 332 35.22 -0.59 -39.84
N ALA A 333 35.31 -0.86 -38.54
CA ALA A 333 36.50 -1.43 -37.92
C ALA A 333 36.83 -2.83 -38.48
N ALA A 334 35.82 -3.67 -38.69
CA ALA A 334 35.98 -5.01 -39.24
C ALA A 334 36.42 -5.01 -40.72
N PHE A 335 35.92 -4.09 -41.54
CA PHE A 335 36.35 -3.93 -42.93
C PHE A 335 37.79 -3.38 -43.04
N LEU A 336 38.19 -2.50 -42.12
CA LEU A 336 39.55 -1.96 -42.07
C LEU A 336 40.56 -3.01 -41.58
N SER A 337 40.22 -3.80 -40.56
CA SER A 337 41.10 -4.85 -40.02
C SER A 337 41.25 -6.06 -40.95
N SER A 338 40.27 -6.32 -41.82
CA SER A 338 40.31 -7.39 -42.83
C SER A 338 41.06 -7.01 -44.12
N GLY A 339 41.49 -5.76 -44.28
CA GLY A 339 42.24 -5.31 -45.47
C GLY A 339 41.41 -5.20 -46.75
N LEU A 340 40.07 -5.21 -46.66
CA LEU A 340 39.14 -5.16 -47.81
C LEU A 340 38.93 -3.74 -48.38
N CYS A 341 39.69 -2.74 -47.88
CA CYS A 341 39.61 -1.33 -48.25
C CYS A 341 40.76 -0.90 -49.19
N ALA A 342 40.54 0.11 -50.04
CA ALA A 342 41.53 0.55 -51.03
C ALA A 342 42.69 1.38 -50.40
N PRO A 343 43.95 1.26 -50.91
CA PRO A 343 45.10 1.98 -50.36
C PRO A 343 45.08 3.49 -50.68
N ALA A 344 45.56 4.30 -49.72
CA ALA A 344 45.44 5.76 -49.70
C ALA A 344 46.15 6.52 -50.84
N GLN A 345 47.00 5.87 -51.65
CA GLN A 345 47.81 6.51 -52.70
C GLN A 345 47.10 6.64 -54.08
N ALA A 346 45.90 6.08 -54.25
CA ALA A 346 45.19 6.06 -55.54
C ALA A 346 44.25 7.25 -55.80
N LEU A 347 44.16 8.24 -54.90
CA LEU A 347 43.14 9.31 -54.96
C LEU A 347 43.80 10.71 -54.94
N GLY A 348 43.71 11.44 -56.05
CA GLY A 348 44.08 12.87 -56.14
C GLY A 348 42.98 13.81 -55.64
N GLU A 349 43.35 15.05 -55.24
CA GLU A 349 42.42 16.11 -54.78
C GLU A 349 41.73 16.86 -55.95
N PRO A 350 40.54 17.52 -55.79
CA PRO A 350 39.86 17.93 -54.55
C PRO A 350 38.33 17.65 -54.45
N ALA A 351 37.72 18.17 -53.36
CA ALA A 351 36.30 18.45 -53.05
C ALA A 351 35.46 17.42 -52.24
N GLY A 352 35.45 17.60 -50.91
CA GLY A 352 34.18 17.74 -50.15
C GLY A 352 33.45 16.49 -49.62
N LEU A 353 34.05 15.28 -49.61
CA LEU A 353 33.43 14.13 -48.92
C LEU A 353 34.39 13.51 -47.88
N PRO A 354 33.91 13.08 -46.70
CA PRO A 354 34.75 12.47 -45.67
C PRO A 354 35.43 11.18 -46.15
N ASP A 355 36.74 11.07 -45.85
CA ASP A 355 37.75 10.13 -46.36
C ASP A 355 37.37 8.62 -46.28
N ILE A 356 36.45 8.25 -45.38
CA ILE A 356 35.93 6.87 -45.21
C ILE A 356 35.02 6.42 -46.37
N LYS A 357 34.20 7.32 -46.95
CA LYS A 357 33.28 6.97 -48.05
C LYS A 357 34.03 6.59 -49.34
N ARG A 358 35.28 7.01 -49.51
CA ARG A 358 36.13 6.69 -50.67
C ARG A 358 37.11 5.55 -50.40
N ARG A 359 37.65 5.41 -49.17
CA ARG A 359 38.55 4.30 -48.79
C ARG A 359 37.85 2.94 -48.74
N CYS A 360 36.60 2.90 -48.28
CA CYS A 360 35.87 1.64 -48.12
C CYS A 360 34.35 1.79 -48.39
N PRO A 361 33.95 2.03 -49.66
CA PRO A 361 32.54 2.27 -50.01
C PRO A 361 31.63 1.10 -49.63
N ARG A 362 32.17 -0.12 -49.63
CA ARG A 362 31.43 -1.34 -49.29
C ARG A 362 31.06 -1.41 -47.80
N ALA A 363 31.95 -1.00 -46.90
CA ALA A 363 31.67 -0.95 -45.46
C ALA A 363 30.51 0.00 -45.14
N TYR A 364 30.47 1.14 -45.82
CA TYR A 364 29.41 2.13 -45.66
C TYR A 364 28.03 1.60 -46.12
N VAL A 365 27.99 0.88 -47.25
CA VAL A 365 26.74 0.28 -47.76
C VAL A 365 26.22 -0.78 -46.79
N VAL A 366 27.08 -1.70 -46.32
CA VAL A 366 26.69 -2.76 -45.38
C VAL A 366 26.25 -2.19 -44.03
N ALA A 367 26.95 -1.18 -43.50
CA ALA A 367 26.54 -0.49 -42.28
C ALA A 367 25.16 0.17 -42.41
N ALA A 368 24.88 0.79 -43.56
CA ALA A 368 23.58 1.40 -43.85
C ALA A 368 22.47 0.35 -44.01
N GLU A 369 22.76 -0.79 -44.66
CA GLU A 369 21.83 -1.92 -44.81
C GLU A 369 21.43 -2.50 -43.44
N LEU A 370 22.41 -2.81 -42.59
CA LEU A 370 22.16 -3.41 -41.27
C LEU A 370 21.37 -2.46 -40.37
N THR A 371 21.80 -1.20 -40.26
CA THR A 371 21.09 -0.17 -39.49
C THR A 371 19.66 0.02 -40.03
N GLY A 372 19.49 0.02 -41.36
CA GLY A 372 18.19 0.12 -42.02
C GLY A 372 17.26 -1.05 -41.70
N VAL A 373 17.77 -2.29 -41.69
CA VAL A 373 17.00 -3.48 -41.30
C VAL A 373 16.56 -3.41 -39.84
N SER A 374 17.44 -2.99 -38.93
CA SER A 374 17.08 -2.78 -37.51
C SER A 374 15.88 -1.85 -37.35
N GLN A 375 15.91 -0.72 -38.06
CA GLN A 375 14.89 0.33 -37.95
C GLN A 375 13.60 -0.05 -38.67
N LEU A 376 13.68 -0.81 -39.78
CA LEU A 376 12.50 -1.35 -40.45
C LEU A 376 11.77 -2.35 -39.55
N VAL A 377 12.49 -3.26 -38.91
CA VAL A 377 11.92 -4.22 -37.96
C VAL A 377 11.31 -3.48 -36.76
N ALA A 378 12.01 -2.48 -36.21
CA ALA A 378 11.49 -1.64 -35.14
C ALA A 378 10.15 -0.96 -35.53
N LEU A 379 10.07 -0.38 -36.74
CA LEU A 379 8.86 0.29 -37.22
C LEU A 379 7.66 -0.67 -37.36
N LEU A 380 7.90 -1.88 -37.86
CA LEU A 380 6.86 -2.91 -38.02
C LEU A 380 6.40 -3.48 -36.68
N CYS A 381 7.31 -3.63 -35.72
CA CYS A 381 7.01 -4.19 -34.40
C CYS A 381 6.35 -3.19 -33.43
N ALA A 382 6.48 -1.87 -33.65
CA ALA A 382 5.88 -0.84 -32.79
C ALA A 382 4.36 -1.04 -32.52
N PRO A 383 3.48 -1.18 -33.52
CA PRO A 383 2.06 -1.42 -33.29
C PRO A 383 1.78 -2.81 -32.70
N LEU A 384 2.61 -3.82 -33.01
CA LEU A 384 2.46 -5.18 -32.48
C LEU A 384 2.70 -5.22 -30.97
N PHE A 385 3.77 -4.60 -30.48
CA PHE A 385 4.03 -4.51 -29.03
C PHE A 385 2.98 -3.67 -28.30
N GLY A 386 2.49 -2.58 -28.91
CA GLY A 386 1.42 -1.76 -28.34
C GLY A 386 0.11 -2.53 -28.18
N TYR A 387 -0.23 -3.37 -29.15
CA TYR A 387 -1.38 -4.26 -29.10
C TYR A 387 -1.17 -5.44 -28.13
N TRP A 388 0.00 -6.07 -28.15
CA TRP A 388 0.32 -7.21 -27.31
C TRP A 388 0.34 -6.84 -25.81
N SER A 389 0.91 -5.68 -25.48
CA SER A 389 0.91 -5.11 -24.12
C SER A 389 -0.49 -4.72 -23.62
N SER A 390 -1.44 -4.46 -24.52
CA SER A 390 -2.81 -4.11 -24.12
C SER A 390 -3.68 -5.33 -23.80
N ARG A 391 -3.33 -6.53 -24.30
CA ARG A 391 -4.11 -7.77 -24.11
C ARG A 391 -3.72 -8.59 -22.90
N LEU A 392 -2.54 -8.39 -22.32
CA LEU A 392 -2.05 -9.21 -21.21
C LEU A 392 -2.36 -8.56 -19.86
N ALA A 393 -2.80 -9.37 -18.90
CA ALA A 393 -3.03 -8.96 -17.52
C ALA A 393 -1.72 -8.47 -16.86
N ASN A 394 -0.61 -9.21 -17.07
CA ASN A 394 0.72 -8.76 -16.67
C ASN A 394 1.41 -8.02 -17.83
N LYS A 395 1.37 -6.70 -17.75
CA LYS A 395 1.95 -5.80 -18.76
C LYS A 395 3.48 -5.87 -18.88
N SER A 396 4.16 -6.51 -17.93
CA SER A 396 5.62 -6.68 -17.94
C SER A 396 6.09 -7.78 -18.90
N ILE A 397 5.22 -8.71 -19.33
CA ILE A 397 5.60 -9.86 -20.16
C ILE A 397 6.16 -9.43 -21.54
N PRO A 398 5.54 -8.52 -22.31
CA PRO A 398 6.11 -8.08 -23.59
C PRO A 398 7.44 -7.33 -23.42
N LEU A 399 7.62 -6.64 -22.29
CA LEU A 399 8.87 -5.97 -21.95
C LEU A 399 9.99 -6.98 -21.64
N MET A 400 9.67 -8.09 -20.96
CA MET A 400 10.60 -9.22 -20.75
C MET A 400 11.03 -9.84 -22.08
N PHE A 401 10.09 -10.04 -23.02
CA PHE A 401 10.42 -10.54 -24.36
C PHE A 401 11.34 -9.60 -25.12
N ALA A 402 11.10 -8.28 -25.05
CA ALA A 402 11.98 -7.28 -25.65
C ALA A 402 13.38 -7.28 -25.03
N ALA A 403 13.48 -7.47 -23.71
CA ALA A 403 14.76 -7.58 -23.02
C ALA A 403 15.53 -8.85 -23.45
N VAL A 404 14.86 -10.01 -23.55
CA VAL A 404 15.47 -11.27 -24.04
C VAL A 404 15.97 -11.12 -25.48
N ALA A 405 15.20 -10.48 -26.36
CA ALA A 405 15.63 -10.19 -27.72
C ALA A 405 16.93 -9.36 -27.75
N GLY A 406 17.11 -8.42 -26.81
CA GLY A 406 18.33 -7.62 -26.68
C GLY A 406 19.52 -8.41 -26.14
N ILE A 407 19.29 -9.21 -25.09
CA ILE A 407 20.31 -10.09 -24.48
C ILE A 407 20.90 -11.05 -25.53
N ILE A 408 20.07 -11.54 -26.45
CA ILE A 408 20.51 -12.43 -27.54
C ILE A 408 21.09 -11.61 -28.71
N GLY A 409 20.38 -10.58 -29.16
CA GLY A 409 20.69 -9.85 -30.39
C GLY A 409 22.03 -9.12 -30.35
N TYR A 410 22.35 -8.40 -29.26
CA TYR A 410 23.57 -7.61 -29.18
C TYR A 410 24.85 -8.46 -29.20
N PRO A 411 25.02 -9.51 -28.36
CA PRO A 411 26.19 -10.38 -28.40
C PRO A 411 26.29 -11.19 -29.70
N LEU A 412 25.16 -11.65 -30.24
CA LEU A 412 25.12 -12.41 -31.47
C LEU A 412 25.65 -11.60 -32.65
N PHE A 413 25.27 -10.31 -32.75
CA PHE A 413 25.78 -9.43 -33.79
C PHE A 413 27.29 -9.20 -33.63
N ALA A 414 27.75 -8.91 -32.42
CA ALA A 414 29.15 -8.58 -32.17
C ALA A 414 30.13 -9.74 -32.42
N THR A 415 29.68 -10.99 -32.22
CA THR A 415 30.53 -12.19 -32.34
C THR A 415 30.48 -12.86 -33.71
N ARG A 416 29.38 -12.69 -34.47
CA ARG A 416 29.14 -13.41 -35.73
C ARG A 416 29.19 -12.54 -36.97
N PHE A 417 29.40 -11.22 -36.83
CA PHE A 417 29.59 -10.35 -37.98
C PHE A 417 30.91 -10.66 -38.70
N ASP A 418 30.82 -10.96 -40.00
CA ASP A 418 31.96 -11.26 -40.88
C ASP A 418 31.95 -10.30 -42.08
N PRO A 419 33.06 -9.60 -42.38
CA PRO A 419 33.15 -8.70 -43.52
C PRO A 419 33.32 -9.40 -44.88
N HIS A 420 33.59 -10.72 -44.93
CA HIS A 420 33.75 -11.47 -46.18
C HIS A 420 32.42 -12.03 -46.71
N ASP A 421 32.18 -11.92 -48.02
CA ASP A 421 30.94 -12.39 -48.66
C ASP A 421 30.88 -13.91 -48.91
N ASP A 422 31.98 -14.62 -48.64
CA ASP A 422 32.09 -16.06 -48.90
C ASP A 422 31.26 -16.90 -47.90
N ASN A 423 30.97 -16.34 -46.72
CA ASN A 423 30.21 -16.99 -45.66
C ASN A 423 28.76 -16.51 -45.61
N LYS A 424 27.94 -17.02 -46.54
CA LYS A 424 26.50 -16.69 -46.63
C LYS A 424 25.73 -16.92 -45.32
N GLY A 425 26.17 -17.87 -44.50
CA GLY A 425 25.59 -18.16 -43.17
C GLY A 425 25.83 -17.05 -42.15
N ALA A 426 27.07 -16.53 -42.06
CA ALA A 426 27.42 -15.43 -41.15
C ALA A 426 26.66 -14.13 -41.51
N ARG A 427 26.51 -13.85 -42.81
CA ARG A 427 25.73 -12.71 -43.29
C ARG A 427 24.25 -12.81 -42.89
N GLY A 428 23.64 -13.99 -43.01
CA GLY A 428 22.26 -14.22 -42.56
C GLY A 428 22.08 -14.04 -41.04
N ILE A 429 23.04 -14.52 -40.24
CA ILE A 429 23.03 -14.37 -38.78
C ILE A 429 23.16 -12.90 -38.38
N ALA A 430 23.98 -12.11 -39.07
CA ALA A 430 24.12 -10.68 -38.81
C ALA A 430 22.80 -9.92 -39.03
N PHE A 431 22.05 -10.22 -40.11
CA PHE A 431 20.73 -9.62 -40.34
C PHE A 431 19.69 -10.04 -39.30
N LEU A 432 19.69 -11.32 -38.89
CA LEU A 432 18.82 -11.82 -37.81
C LEU A 432 19.12 -11.11 -36.48
N ALA A 433 20.40 -11.01 -36.12
CA ALA A 433 20.84 -10.38 -34.88
C ALA A 433 20.43 -8.90 -34.81
N VAL A 434 20.59 -8.16 -35.91
CA VAL A 434 20.17 -6.77 -36.00
C VAL A 434 18.65 -6.61 -36.02
N GLY A 435 17.92 -7.59 -36.56
CA GLY A 435 16.46 -7.68 -36.41
C GLY A 435 16.03 -7.82 -34.93
N LEU A 436 16.69 -8.68 -34.16
CA LEU A 436 16.45 -8.84 -32.72
C LEU A 436 16.78 -7.57 -31.93
N ILE A 437 17.85 -6.86 -32.30
CA ILE A 437 18.20 -5.56 -31.73
C ILE A 437 17.08 -4.53 -31.99
N GLY A 438 16.52 -4.50 -33.20
CA GLY A 438 15.36 -3.66 -33.54
C GLY A 438 14.10 -3.97 -32.72
N ILE A 439 13.79 -5.26 -32.52
CA ILE A 439 12.69 -5.74 -31.66
C ILE A 439 12.88 -5.28 -30.21
N SER A 440 14.10 -5.45 -29.68
CA SER A 440 14.45 -5.06 -28.31
C SER A 440 14.28 -3.55 -28.09
N GLN A 441 14.82 -2.73 -29.01
CA GLN A 441 14.73 -1.27 -28.94
C GLN A 441 13.27 -0.81 -28.88
N ILE A 442 12.44 -1.23 -29.84
CA ILE A 442 11.05 -0.74 -29.92
C ILE A 442 10.17 -1.33 -28.82
N GLY A 443 10.38 -2.59 -28.45
CA GLY A 443 9.65 -3.23 -27.37
C GLY A 443 9.92 -2.55 -26.03
N ALA A 444 11.17 -2.17 -25.75
CA ALA A 444 11.51 -1.35 -24.59
C ALA A 444 10.84 0.02 -24.62
N ILE A 445 10.86 0.74 -25.77
CA ILE A 445 10.22 2.05 -25.92
C ILE A 445 8.70 1.97 -25.67
N VAL A 446 8.00 1.09 -26.38
CA VAL A 446 6.54 1.04 -26.38
C VAL A 446 5.99 0.53 -25.05
N CYS A 447 6.57 -0.55 -24.51
CA CYS A 447 6.07 -1.15 -23.27
C CYS A 447 6.36 -0.26 -22.05
N SER A 448 7.55 0.36 -21.96
CA SER A 448 7.87 1.25 -20.84
C SER A 448 7.02 2.52 -20.83
N LEU A 449 6.76 3.14 -21.99
CA LEU A 449 5.84 4.27 -22.11
C LEU A 449 4.39 3.88 -21.75
N GLY A 450 3.94 2.70 -22.17
CA GLY A 450 2.60 2.18 -21.87
C GLY A 450 2.38 1.87 -20.39
N ILE A 451 3.36 1.26 -19.72
CA ILE A 451 3.34 0.97 -18.27
C ILE A 451 3.39 2.28 -17.48
N LEU A 452 4.29 3.21 -17.83
CA LEU A 452 4.41 4.51 -17.17
C LEU A 452 3.10 5.31 -17.26
N SER A 453 2.52 5.42 -18.45
CA SER A 453 1.27 6.15 -18.65
C SER A 453 0.09 5.49 -17.95
N SER A 454 0.04 4.15 -17.90
CA SER A 454 -0.99 3.42 -17.14
C SER A 454 -0.85 3.68 -15.63
N GLY A 455 0.37 3.66 -15.09
CA GLY A 455 0.66 3.91 -13.69
C GLY A 455 0.35 5.34 -13.23
N VAL A 456 0.46 6.32 -14.13
CA VAL A 456 0.06 7.71 -13.89
C VAL A 456 -1.47 7.89 -13.92
N LEU A 457 -2.19 7.15 -14.77
CA LEU A 457 -3.64 7.29 -14.95
C LEU A 457 -4.48 6.55 -13.90
N LYS A 458 -4.04 5.39 -13.41
CA LYS A 458 -4.77 4.61 -12.38
C LYS A 458 -5.06 5.45 -11.12
N GLN A 459 -4.10 6.27 -10.69
CA GLN A 459 -4.25 7.12 -9.51
C GLN A 459 -5.14 8.36 -9.73
N GLN A 460 -5.15 8.94 -10.93
CA GLN A 460 -6.04 10.08 -11.25
C GLN A 460 -7.51 9.68 -11.04
N TYR A 461 -7.87 8.50 -11.52
CA TYR A 461 -9.22 7.96 -11.40
C TYR A 461 -9.64 7.72 -9.94
N GLU A 462 -8.71 7.29 -9.08
CA GLU A 462 -8.98 7.06 -7.65
C GLU A 462 -9.14 8.39 -6.86
N VAL A 463 -8.45 9.45 -7.27
CA VAL A 463 -8.50 10.76 -6.61
C VAL A 463 -9.69 11.62 -7.05
N ASP A 464 -10.07 11.60 -8.33
CA ASP A 464 -11.21 12.42 -8.83
C ASP A 464 -12.55 11.96 -8.24
N ARG A 465 -12.68 10.66 -7.92
CA ARG A 465 -13.84 10.08 -7.22
C ARG A 465 -13.94 10.54 -5.76
N GLY A 466 -12.81 10.65 -5.05
CA GLY A 466 -12.78 11.19 -3.68
C GLY A 466 -13.25 12.64 -3.60
N ASN A 467 -13.05 13.42 -4.67
CA ASN A 467 -13.46 14.82 -4.76
C ASN A 467 -14.90 15.03 -5.28
N THR A 468 -15.47 14.11 -6.07
CA THR A 468 -16.87 14.22 -6.53
C THR A 468 -17.85 13.74 -5.46
N ALA A 469 -17.44 12.84 -4.57
CA ALA A 469 -18.21 12.44 -3.40
C ALA A 469 -18.44 13.60 -2.39
N SER A 470 -17.56 14.60 -2.36
CA SER A 470 -17.67 15.76 -1.47
C SER A 470 -18.53 16.91 -2.01
N ASP A 471 -18.75 17.00 -3.32
CA ASP A 471 -19.44 18.13 -3.97
C ASP A 471 -20.94 17.88 -4.24
N ASN A 472 -21.48 16.70 -3.94
CA ASN A 472 -22.89 16.34 -4.15
C ASN A 472 -23.80 16.62 -2.93
N SER A 473 -23.43 17.57 -2.05
CA SER A 473 -24.40 18.15 -1.11
C SER A 473 -25.28 19.16 -1.86
N THR A 474 -26.57 18.84 -1.95
CA THR A 474 -27.57 19.68 -2.61
C THR A 474 -27.72 21.00 -1.85
N PRO A 475 -27.82 22.17 -2.53
CA PRO A 475 -27.97 23.45 -1.85
C PRO A 475 -29.42 23.59 -1.36
N ALA A 476 -29.64 23.32 -0.07
CA ALA A 476 -30.86 23.72 0.61
C ALA A 476 -30.84 25.24 0.88
N ALA A 477 -32.01 25.85 0.71
CA ALA A 477 -32.23 27.28 0.60
C ALA A 477 -31.84 28.11 1.83
N ASN A 478 -31.40 29.34 1.52
CA ASN A 478 -31.29 30.55 2.35
C ASN A 478 -31.88 30.48 3.77
N ASP A 479 -31.02 30.56 4.78
CA ASP A 479 -31.23 31.49 5.90
C ASP A 479 -29.89 31.97 6.49
N THR A 480 -29.86 33.25 6.83
CA THR A 480 -28.70 34.07 7.13
C THR A 480 -28.33 34.05 8.62
N SER A 481 -27.10 33.65 8.99
CA SER A 481 -26.21 34.38 9.94
C SER A 481 -24.88 33.65 10.21
N GLU A 482 -23.79 34.34 9.90
CA GLU A 482 -22.44 34.34 10.51
C GLU A 482 -21.91 33.07 11.20
N SER A 483 -21.11 32.29 10.45
CA SER A 483 -20.03 31.44 10.99
C SER A 483 -19.06 31.06 9.87
N ALA A 484 -18.33 32.06 9.35
CA ALA A 484 -17.11 31.80 8.61
C ALA A 484 -15.97 31.56 9.63
N PRO A 485 -15.23 30.45 9.60
CA PRO A 485 -14.04 30.31 10.42
C PRO A 485 -12.95 31.24 9.87
N LEU A 486 -12.84 32.41 10.47
CA LEU A 486 -11.68 33.29 10.44
C LEU A 486 -10.65 32.73 11.44
N LEU A 487 -9.63 32.04 10.94
CA LEU A 487 -8.21 32.13 11.35
C LEU A 487 -7.42 30.94 10.81
N SER A 488 -6.47 31.26 9.95
CA SER A 488 -5.38 30.41 9.48
C SER A 488 -4.38 30.13 10.61
N SER A 489 -4.45 28.94 11.21
CA SER A 489 -3.41 28.47 12.12
C SER A 489 -2.20 27.94 11.33
N ASN A 490 -1.21 28.81 11.23
CA ASN A 490 0.14 28.54 10.73
C ASN A 490 0.84 27.48 11.61
N THR A 491 0.88 26.22 11.17
CA THR A 491 1.76 25.17 11.73
C THR A 491 2.58 24.54 10.60
N GLY A 492 3.90 24.56 10.78
CA GLY A 492 4.87 24.13 9.78
C GLY A 492 4.91 22.62 9.57
N ASN A 493 5.29 22.25 8.35
CA ASN A 493 5.88 20.96 7.95
C ASN A 493 5.12 19.66 8.26
N LYS A 494 3.84 19.59 7.85
CA LYS A 494 3.27 18.34 7.33
C LYS A 494 3.40 18.36 5.80
N GLY A 495 4.13 17.40 5.25
CA GLY A 495 4.28 17.23 3.80
C GLY A 495 2.91 16.95 3.19
N THR A 496 2.33 17.95 2.55
CA THR A 496 1.09 17.83 1.79
C THR A 496 1.29 16.83 0.65
N ASP A 497 0.51 15.75 0.65
CA ASP A 497 0.34 14.82 -0.47
C ASP A 497 -0.25 15.58 -1.65
N THR A 498 0.64 16.17 -2.45
CA THR A 498 0.30 16.85 -3.68
C THR A 498 -0.05 15.78 -4.71
N LYS A 499 -1.27 15.86 -5.26
CA LYS A 499 -1.82 14.92 -6.24
C LYS A 499 -0.80 14.67 -7.36
N LEU A 500 -0.45 13.41 -7.63
CA LEU A 500 0.48 13.01 -8.70
C LEU A 500 0.02 13.44 -10.11
N THR A 501 -1.23 13.87 -10.20
CA THR A 501 -1.88 14.47 -11.36
C THR A 501 -1.25 15.80 -11.77
N GLU A 502 -0.58 16.47 -10.82
CA GLU A 502 0.22 17.69 -10.99
C GLU A 502 1.70 17.39 -11.33
N LEU A 503 2.12 16.11 -11.35
CA LEU A 503 3.51 15.67 -11.56
C LEU A 503 3.72 14.92 -12.89
N LYS A 504 2.74 14.90 -13.80
CA LYS A 504 2.79 14.12 -15.06
C LYS A 504 3.98 14.54 -15.94
N GLY A 505 4.22 15.84 -16.02
CA GLY A 505 5.37 16.43 -16.69
C GLY A 505 6.68 16.11 -15.98
N SER A 506 6.72 16.18 -14.66
CA SER A 506 7.90 15.89 -13.83
C SER A 506 8.31 14.42 -13.95
N ILE A 507 7.35 13.48 -13.94
CA ILE A 507 7.57 12.04 -14.18
C ILE A 507 8.08 11.79 -15.61
N ALA A 508 7.50 12.45 -16.61
CA ALA A 508 7.98 12.39 -17.99
C ALA A 508 9.41 12.97 -18.14
N GLY A 509 9.74 14.00 -17.36
CA GLY A 509 11.06 14.61 -17.28
C GLY A 509 12.10 13.66 -16.67
N ILE A 510 11.76 12.96 -15.58
CA ILE A 510 12.62 11.93 -14.97
C ILE A 510 12.78 10.71 -15.89
N TYR A 511 11.71 10.25 -16.54
CA TYR A 511 11.80 9.20 -17.57
C TYR A 511 12.79 9.58 -18.69
N SER A 512 12.74 10.83 -19.16
CA SER A 512 13.64 11.34 -20.19
C SER A 512 15.08 11.52 -19.65
N PHE A 513 15.25 11.85 -18.38
CA PHE A 513 16.56 11.89 -17.69
C PHE A 513 17.22 10.51 -17.65
N TYR A 514 16.49 9.46 -17.25
CA TYR A 514 16.99 8.08 -17.29
C TYR A 514 17.37 7.67 -18.72
N GLY A 515 16.57 8.07 -19.70
CA GLY A 515 16.90 7.91 -21.11
C GLY A 515 18.22 8.58 -21.54
N GLY A 516 18.42 9.85 -21.18
CA GLY A 516 19.64 10.60 -21.50
C GLY A 516 20.87 10.08 -20.74
N ALA A 517 20.69 9.61 -19.50
CA ALA A 517 21.74 8.92 -18.75
C ALA A 517 22.20 7.65 -19.49
N GLY A 518 21.26 6.88 -20.05
CA GLY A 518 21.59 5.70 -20.87
C GLY A 518 22.41 6.03 -22.12
N ILE A 519 22.06 7.11 -22.82
CA ILE A 519 22.81 7.62 -23.99
C ILE A 519 24.22 8.04 -23.59
N LEU A 520 24.36 8.83 -22.53
CA LEU A 520 25.64 9.36 -22.06
C LEU A 520 26.59 8.24 -21.62
N ILE A 521 26.08 7.29 -20.82
CA ILE A 521 26.86 6.15 -20.33
C ILE A 521 27.32 5.30 -21.51
N LEU A 522 26.42 4.92 -22.43
CA LEU A 522 26.82 4.08 -23.55
C LEU A 522 27.79 4.79 -24.51
N THR A 523 27.56 6.08 -24.80
CA THR A 523 28.43 6.84 -25.71
C THR A 523 29.84 6.97 -25.17
N LYS A 524 29.97 7.31 -23.87
CA LYS A 524 31.29 7.53 -23.25
C LYS A 524 31.96 6.24 -22.82
N ALA A 525 31.30 5.43 -21.99
CA ALA A 525 31.87 4.20 -21.49
C ALA A 525 31.97 3.15 -22.61
N GLY A 526 30.93 3.03 -23.45
CA GLY A 526 30.99 2.16 -24.63
C GLY A 526 32.07 2.58 -25.62
N GLY A 527 32.23 3.89 -25.89
CA GLY A 527 33.30 4.39 -26.76
C GLY A 527 34.70 4.04 -26.25
N VAL A 528 34.98 4.30 -24.97
CA VAL A 528 36.27 3.95 -24.34
C VAL A 528 36.51 2.45 -24.38
N LEU A 529 35.50 1.63 -24.09
CA LEU A 529 35.62 0.17 -24.11
C LEU A 529 35.79 -0.39 -25.52
N PHE A 530 35.17 0.23 -26.52
CA PHE A 530 35.35 -0.13 -27.94
C PHE A 530 36.81 0.05 -28.37
N ASP A 531 37.44 1.15 -27.94
CA ASP A 531 38.83 1.48 -28.32
C ASP A 531 39.88 0.75 -27.48
N GLN A 532 39.64 0.54 -26.17
CA GLN A 532 40.67 0.02 -25.25
C GLN A 532 40.55 -1.48 -24.93
N VAL A 533 39.35 -2.07 -25.02
CA VAL A 533 39.11 -3.45 -24.57
C VAL A 533 38.82 -4.37 -25.76
N THR A 534 37.74 -4.12 -26.49
CA THR A 534 37.39 -4.89 -27.69
C THR A 534 36.31 -4.17 -28.49
N THR A 535 36.35 -4.30 -29.82
CA THR A 535 35.32 -3.75 -30.72
C THR A 535 33.91 -4.28 -30.43
N ALA A 536 33.79 -5.42 -29.73
CA ALA A 536 32.52 -6.00 -29.29
C ALA A 536 31.97 -5.44 -27.97
N ALA A 537 32.76 -4.68 -27.19
CA ALA A 537 32.42 -4.31 -25.81
C ALA A 537 31.12 -3.50 -25.64
N PRO A 538 30.79 -2.52 -26.51
CA PRO A 538 29.52 -1.78 -26.42
C PRO A 538 28.28 -2.68 -26.53
N PHE A 539 28.38 -3.77 -27.30
CA PHE A 539 27.29 -4.71 -27.49
C PHE A 539 27.08 -5.60 -26.26
N TYR A 540 28.15 -6.01 -25.58
CA TYR A 540 28.03 -6.70 -24.29
C TYR A 540 27.46 -5.80 -23.20
N MET A 541 27.83 -4.51 -23.18
CA MET A 541 27.21 -3.54 -22.27
C MET A 541 25.70 -3.40 -22.51
N MET A 542 25.28 -3.36 -23.79
CA MET A 542 23.86 -3.35 -24.14
C MET A 542 23.12 -4.63 -23.74
N ALA A 543 23.78 -5.79 -23.84
CA ALA A 543 23.22 -7.04 -23.33
C ALA A 543 23.04 -7.00 -21.81
N SER A 544 24.00 -6.43 -21.07
CA SER A 544 23.90 -6.23 -19.62
C SER A 544 22.77 -5.28 -19.23
N PHE A 545 22.58 -4.17 -19.96
CA PHE A 545 21.45 -3.25 -19.72
C PHE A 545 20.10 -3.95 -19.91
N ASN A 546 19.96 -4.78 -20.95
CA ASN A 546 18.77 -5.61 -21.13
C ASN A 546 18.63 -6.70 -20.06
N GLY A 547 19.75 -7.26 -19.57
CA GLY A 547 19.76 -8.19 -18.43
C GLY A 547 19.24 -7.56 -17.14
N LEU A 548 19.66 -6.32 -16.84
CA LEU A 548 19.16 -5.57 -15.68
C LEU A 548 17.66 -5.27 -15.80
N LEU A 549 17.18 -4.92 -16.99
CA LEU A 549 15.75 -4.73 -17.26
C LEU A 549 14.95 -6.04 -17.06
N LEU A 550 15.49 -7.17 -17.52
CA LEU A 550 14.87 -8.49 -17.32
C LEU A 550 14.82 -8.87 -15.83
N LEU A 551 15.91 -8.66 -15.09
CA LEU A 551 15.93 -8.90 -13.64
C LEU A 551 14.94 -8.00 -12.90
N ALA A 552 14.93 -6.69 -13.20
CA ALA A 552 13.99 -5.76 -12.58
C ALA A 552 12.53 -6.17 -12.84
N THR A 553 12.20 -6.63 -14.04
CA THR A 553 10.84 -7.08 -14.38
C THR A 553 10.47 -8.43 -13.74
N ILE A 554 11.42 -9.37 -13.62
CA ILE A 554 11.21 -10.66 -12.95
C ILE A 554 11.06 -10.47 -11.44
N THR A 555 11.98 -9.77 -10.78
CA THR A 555 11.93 -9.56 -9.32
C THR A 555 10.63 -8.89 -8.90
N MET A 556 10.18 -7.87 -9.66
CA MET A 556 8.92 -7.18 -9.39
C MET A 556 7.68 -8.01 -9.74
N SER A 557 7.80 -9.01 -10.61
CA SER A 557 6.72 -9.98 -10.89
C SER A 557 6.66 -11.10 -9.85
N LEU A 558 7.79 -11.44 -9.21
CA LEU A 558 7.90 -12.49 -8.19
C LEU A 558 7.56 -12.02 -6.77
N LEU A 559 7.63 -10.71 -6.50
CA LEU A 559 7.27 -10.10 -5.20
C LEU A 559 5.77 -10.07 -4.89
N GLN A 560 4.94 -10.87 -5.58
CA GLN A 560 3.56 -11.09 -5.14
C GLN A 560 3.59 -11.99 -3.90
N LEU A 561 3.09 -11.49 -2.76
CA LEU A 561 2.87 -12.28 -1.56
C LEU A 561 1.99 -13.50 -1.90
N LYS A 562 2.58 -14.70 -1.87
CA LYS A 562 1.86 -15.97 -2.05
C LYS A 562 1.70 -16.64 -0.69
N PHE A 563 0.46 -16.91 -0.31
CA PHE A 563 0.18 -17.78 0.82
C PHE A 563 0.48 -19.23 0.44
N HIS A 564 0.91 -20.04 1.42
CA HIS A 564 1.02 -21.48 1.23
C HIS A 564 -0.39 -22.05 1.13
N THR A 565 -0.73 -22.68 0.00
CA THR A 565 -2.06 -23.26 -0.23
C THR A 565 -1.93 -24.72 -0.60
N GLN A 566 -2.74 -25.57 0.02
CA GLN A 566 -2.82 -27.00 -0.25
C GLN A 566 -4.26 -27.42 -0.57
N ILE A 567 -4.43 -28.58 -1.19
CA ILE A 567 -5.76 -29.16 -1.39
C ILE A 567 -6.19 -29.86 -0.12
N TYR A 568 -7.34 -29.45 0.41
CA TYR A 568 -7.98 -30.11 1.56
C TYR A 568 -8.81 -31.32 1.11
N ASN A 569 -9.68 -31.13 0.11
CA ASN A 569 -10.56 -32.17 -0.38
C ASN A 569 -10.91 -31.96 -1.87
N VAL A 570 -11.17 -33.06 -2.58
CA VAL A 570 -11.69 -33.06 -3.96
C VAL A 570 -12.93 -33.95 -3.99
N ASN A 571 -14.05 -33.41 -4.46
CA ASN A 571 -15.29 -34.16 -4.65
C ASN A 571 -15.63 -34.21 -6.14
N GLY A 572 -16.09 -35.35 -6.65
CA GLY A 572 -16.30 -35.57 -8.08
C GLY A 572 -14.98 -35.70 -8.87
N THR A 573 -15.02 -35.35 -10.17
CA THR A 573 -13.87 -35.51 -11.08
C THR A 573 -13.25 -34.16 -11.40
N VAL A 574 -12.03 -33.92 -10.91
CA VAL A 574 -11.25 -32.71 -11.18
C VAL A 574 -9.85 -33.09 -11.65
N ASP A 575 -9.50 -32.68 -12.87
CA ASP A 575 -8.17 -32.89 -13.43
C ASP A 575 -7.22 -31.80 -12.95
N ALA A 576 -6.03 -32.21 -12.51
CA ALA A 576 -4.92 -31.32 -12.15
C ALA A 576 -5.30 -30.23 -11.13
N ALA A 577 -6.00 -30.62 -10.06
CA ALA A 577 -6.43 -29.70 -9.00
C ALA A 577 -5.27 -28.95 -8.30
N ASN A 578 -4.04 -29.47 -8.37
CA ASN A 578 -2.84 -28.83 -7.79
C ASN A 578 -2.33 -27.67 -8.66
N ASP A 579 -2.80 -27.51 -9.89
CA ASP A 579 -2.20 -26.55 -10.81
C ASP A 579 -2.54 -25.10 -10.43
N LEU A 580 -3.72 -24.88 -9.84
CA LEU A 580 -4.13 -23.57 -9.32
C LEU A 580 -3.32 -23.09 -8.11
N ILE A 581 -2.60 -23.98 -7.40
CA ILE A 581 -1.77 -23.63 -6.23
C ILE A 581 -0.28 -23.49 -6.55
N THR A 582 0.21 -24.09 -7.65
CA THR A 582 1.66 -24.09 -7.97
C THR A 582 2.12 -22.81 -8.70
N GLY A 583 1.18 -21.99 -9.20
CA GLY A 583 1.49 -20.75 -9.92
C GLY A 583 2.25 -20.96 -11.23
N GLN A 584 2.31 -22.20 -11.72
CA GLN A 584 2.63 -22.49 -13.11
C GLN A 584 1.33 -22.31 -13.90
N SER A 585 1.38 -21.68 -15.08
CA SER A 585 0.20 -21.48 -15.96
C SER A 585 -0.32 -22.80 -16.52
N VAL A 586 -0.84 -23.66 -15.65
CA VAL A 586 -1.43 -24.95 -15.95
C VAL A 586 -2.86 -24.93 -15.39
N ALA A 587 -3.77 -25.60 -16.06
CA ALA A 587 -5.19 -25.37 -15.91
C ALA A 587 -5.87 -26.54 -15.18
N THR A 588 -6.75 -26.24 -14.23
CA THR A 588 -7.55 -27.23 -13.50
C THR A 588 -8.90 -27.39 -14.20
N THR A 589 -9.25 -28.62 -14.58
CA THR A 589 -10.52 -28.90 -15.27
C THR A 589 -11.51 -29.62 -14.35
N PHE A 590 -12.63 -28.98 -14.07
CA PHE A 590 -13.79 -29.53 -13.38
C PHE A 590 -14.66 -30.28 -14.39
N ARG A 591 -15.08 -31.52 -14.08
CA ARG A 591 -15.91 -32.36 -14.95
C ARG A 591 -17.18 -32.83 -14.26
N GLY A 592 -18.32 -32.46 -14.82
CA GLY A 592 -19.61 -32.70 -14.18
C GLY A 592 -19.70 -32.03 -12.81
N PRO A 593 -20.69 -32.41 -11.98
CA PRO A 593 -20.76 -31.98 -10.60
C PRO A 593 -19.48 -32.38 -9.84
N SER A 594 -18.66 -31.38 -9.49
CA SER A 594 -17.34 -31.56 -8.89
C SER A 594 -16.93 -30.34 -8.07
N ALA A 595 -16.02 -30.52 -7.11
CA ALA A 595 -15.56 -29.44 -6.24
C ALA A 595 -14.12 -29.66 -5.75
N VAL A 596 -13.41 -28.58 -5.47
CA VAL A 596 -12.09 -28.58 -4.81
C VAL A 596 -12.08 -27.58 -3.68
N THR A 597 -11.70 -28.04 -2.49
CA THR A 597 -11.47 -27.19 -1.33
C THR A 597 -9.98 -26.94 -1.15
N TYR A 598 -9.60 -25.68 -1.11
CA TYR A 598 -8.25 -25.21 -0.84
C TYR A 598 -8.13 -24.77 0.62
N ASP A 599 -7.07 -25.23 1.29
CA ASP A 599 -6.69 -24.83 2.64
C ASP A 599 -5.45 -23.93 2.55
N PHE A 600 -5.55 -22.71 3.08
CA PHE A 600 -4.46 -21.75 3.14
C PHE A 600 -3.49 -22.00 4.32
N GLY A 601 -3.76 -23.02 5.15
CA GLY A 601 -2.99 -23.37 6.34
C GLY A 601 -3.12 -22.36 7.50
N LYS A 602 -3.72 -21.20 7.22
CA LYS A 602 -4.01 -20.09 8.13
C LYS A 602 -5.24 -19.33 7.65
N ASN A 603 -5.83 -18.55 8.55
CA ASN A 603 -6.90 -17.63 8.21
C ASN A 603 -6.36 -16.51 7.30
N VAL A 604 -7.14 -16.13 6.28
CA VAL A 604 -6.83 -15.04 5.34
C VAL A 604 -8.08 -14.19 5.11
N ALA A 605 -7.90 -13.05 4.43
CA ALA A 605 -8.93 -12.08 4.12
C ALA A 605 -8.84 -11.68 2.65
N GLY A 606 -9.96 -11.54 1.94
CA GLY A 606 -9.87 -10.98 0.59
C GLY A 606 -11.06 -11.09 -0.34
N LEU A 607 -10.81 -10.59 -1.55
CA LEU A 607 -11.70 -10.69 -2.71
C LEU A 607 -11.18 -11.75 -3.67
N VAL A 608 -12.05 -12.68 -4.05
CA VAL A 608 -11.71 -13.74 -4.99
C VAL A 608 -11.87 -13.31 -6.45
N SER A 609 -10.94 -13.74 -7.29
CA SER A 609 -11.06 -13.67 -8.75
C SER A 609 -10.48 -14.90 -9.42
N PHE A 610 -10.98 -15.25 -10.60
CA PHE A 610 -10.52 -16.40 -11.36
C PHE A 610 -10.70 -16.23 -12.87
N ASN A 611 -9.91 -17.02 -13.63
CA ASN A 611 -9.94 -17.06 -15.08
C ASN A 611 -10.46 -18.40 -15.59
N ILE A 612 -11.28 -18.34 -16.64
CA ILE A 612 -11.78 -19.50 -17.36
C ILE A 612 -11.15 -19.53 -18.74
N SER A 613 -10.53 -20.65 -19.10
CA SER A 613 -9.98 -20.84 -20.45
C SER A 613 -10.93 -21.58 -21.36
N GLN A 614 -11.61 -22.62 -20.85
CA GLN A 614 -12.45 -23.48 -21.66
C GLN A 614 -13.72 -23.88 -20.91
N VAL A 615 -14.82 -23.94 -21.66
CA VAL A 615 -16.10 -24.49 -21.24
C VAL A 615 -16.56 -25.46 -22.33
N ALA A 616 -16.87 -26.70 -21.97
CA ALA A 616 -17.28 -27.74 -22.90
C ALA A 616 -18.55 -28.44 -22.41
N GLY A 617 -19.61 -28.44 -23.22
CA GLY A 617 -20.90 -29.06 -22.89
C GLY A 617 -22.07 -28.35 -23.56
N SER A 618 -23.26 -28.95 -23.51
CA SER A 618 -24.51 -28.32 -24.01
C SER A 618 -25.26 -27.68 -22.83
N GLY A 619 -25.22 -26.35 -22.71
CA GLY A 619 -25.91 -25.58 -21.67
C GLY A 619 -25.02 -24.53 -20.99
N GLU A 620 -25.61 -23.68 -20.16
CA GLU A 620 -24.85 -22.77 -19.29
C GLU A 620 -24.03 -23.57 -18.27
N SER A 621 -22.81 -23.12 -18.00
CA SER A 621 -21.92 -23.73 -17.01
C SER A 621 -21.68 -22.73 -15.89
N PHE A 622 -21.58 -23.21 -14.66
CA PHE A 622 -21.43 -22.36 -13.48
C PHE A 622 -20.20 -22.75 -12.66
N ILE A 623 -19.60 -21.73 -12.05
CA ILE A 623 -18.61 -21.88 -10.98
C ILE A 623 -19.17 -21.21 -9.73
N GLY A 624 -19.17 -21.95 -8.63
CA GLY A 624 -19.54 -21.49 -7.30
C GLY A 624 -18.32 -21.33 -6.41
N ILE A 625 -18.31 -20.36 -5.52
CA ILE A 625 -17.28 -20.20 -4.48
C ILE A 625 -17.95 -20.02 -3.12
N SER A 626 -17.49 -20.80 -2.13
CA SER A 626 -17.83 -20.57 -0.72
C SER A 626 -16.58 -20.53 0.16
N PHE A 627 -16.73 -19.94 1.35
CA PHE A 627 -15.65 -19.66 2.29
C PHE A 627 -16.01 -20.18 3.68
N THR A 628 -15.02 -20.64 4.44
CA THR A 628 -15.19 -20.88 5.87
C THR A 628 -13.88 -20.79 6.64
N GLU A 629 -13.95 -20.42 7.91
CA GLU A 629 -12.81 -20.38 8.83
C GLU A 629 -12.50 -21.76 9.45
N SER A 630 -13.48 -22.68 9.54
CA SER A 630 -13.31 -24.02 10.10
C SER A 630 -13.67 -25.10 9.09
N ASN A 631 -13.03 -26.26 9.20
CA ASN A 631 -13.35 -27.40 8.36
C ASN A 631 -14.74 -28.01 8.65
N LEU A 632 -15.35 -27.69 9.80
CA LEU A 632 -16.68 -28.19 10.16
C LEU A 632 -17.81 -27.65 9.27
N TRP A 633 -17.64 -26.47 8.69
CA TRP A 633 -18.69 -25.78 7.93
C TRP A 633 -18.37 -25.65 6.44
N ILE A 634 -17.47 -26.49 5.92
CA ILE A 634 -17.25 -26.62 4.48
C ILE A 634 -18.54 -27.20 3.87
N SER A 635 -19.27 -26.37 3.11
CA SER A 635 -20.56 -26.78 2.53
C SER A 635 -20.72 -26.27 1.10
N SER A 636 -21.24 -27.14 0.22
CA SER A 636 -21.65 -26.78 -1.15
C SER A 636 -22.87 -25.88 -1.21
N GLU A 637 -23.59 -25.74 -0.11
CA GLU A 637 -24.81 -24.94 -0.02
C GLU A 637 -24.49 -23.47 0.28
N GLY A 638 -23.37 -23.17 0.96
CA GLY A 638 -23.06 -21.81 1.39
C GLY A 638 -21.72 -21.63 2.11
N CYS A 639 -21.50 -20.42 2.62
CA CYS A 639 -20.40 -20.06 3.49
C CYS A 639 -20.84 -20.20 4.96
N ASP A 640 -19.89 -20.20 5.89
CA ASP A 640 -20.22 -20.02 7.31
C ASP A 640 -20.96 -18.69 7.57
N SER A 641 -21.68 -18.58 8.68
CA SER A 641 -22.76 -17.58 8.80
C SER A 641 -22.27 -16.22 9.28
N THR A 642 -22.94 -15.17 8.83
CA THR A 642 -22.86 -13.82 9.41
C THR A 642 -24.14 -13.40 10.13
N ALA A 643 -25.25 -14.15 9.97
CA ALA A 643 -26.56 -13.87 10.57
C ALA A 643 -26.83 -14.77 11.79
N ASP A 644 -27.89 -14.46 12.55
CA ASP A 644 -28.21 -15.17 13.81
C ASP A 644 -28.69 -16.60 13.60
N ALA A 645 -29.15 -16.93 12.39
CA ALA A 645 -29.59 -18.25 11.97
C ALA A 645 -29.33 -18.45 10.47
N GLY A 646 -29.20 -19.71 10.05
CA GLY A 646 -28.89 -20.08 8.66
C GLY A 646 -27.42 -19.87 8.29
N ILE A 647 -27.10 -20.12 7.02
CA ILE A 647 -25.76 -19.98 6.44
C ILE A 647 -25.75 -18.89 5.38
N ASP A 648 -24.57 -18.36 5.07
CA ASP A 648 -24.41 -17.32 4.05
C ASP A 648 -24.43 -17.96 2.66
N GLN A 649 -25.02 -17.30 1.66
CA GLN A 649 -25.04 -17.81 0.29
C GLN A 649 -23.64 -17.90 -0.32
N ALA A 650 -23.42 -18.94 -1.13
CA ALA A 650 -22.24 -19.05 -1.99
C ALA A 650 -22.34 -18.07 -3.18
N LEU A 651 -21.18 -17.68 -3.73
CA LEU A 651 -21.11 -16.80 -4.90
C LEU A 651 -21.09 -17.65 -6.17
N TRP A 652 -22.05 -17.42 -7.08
CA TRP A 652 -22.18 -18.18 -8.32
C TRP A 652 -22.01 -17.30 -9.55
N TRP A 653 -21.20 -17.75 -10.51
CA TRP A 653 -21.03 -17.10 -11.81
C TRP A 653 -21.40 -18.06 -12.94
N SER A 654 -22.17 -17.56 -13.91
CA SER A 654 -22.29 -18.21 -15.22
C SER A 654 -21.02 -17.94 -16.02
N VAL A 655 -20.36 -19.01 -16.48
CA VAL A 655 -19.02 -18.94 -17.06
C VAL A 655 -19.00 -19.20 -18.56
N GLU A 656 -18.19 -18.42 -19.27
CA GLU A 656 -17.92 -18.51 -20.70
C GLU A 656 -16.42 -18.77 -20.95
N PRO A 657 -16.05 -19.36 -22.10
CA PRO A 657 -14.65 -19.51 -22.49
C PRO A 657 -13.91 -18.17 -22.55
N ASP A 658 -12.64 -18.16 -22.16
CA ASP A 658 -11.76 -16.97 -22.11
C ASP A 658 -12.29 -15.81 -21.22
N GLY A 659 -13.10 -16.13 -20.20
CA GLY A 659 -13.71 -15.16 -19.27
C GLY A 659 -12.87 -14.87 -18.02
N TYR A 660 -12.94 -13.63 -17.54
CA TYR A 660 -12.41 -13.19 -16.23
C TYR A 660 -13.57 -12.90 -15.28
N TYR A 661 -13.51 -13.45 -14.07
CA TYR A 661 -14.55 -13.29 -13.05
C TYR A 661 -13.94 -12.81 -11.74
N ALA A 662 -14.62 -11.90 -11.06
CA ALA A 662 -14.22 -11.40 -9.76
C ALA A 662 -15.44 -11.14 -8.88
N ALA A 663 -15.31 -11.38 -7.59
CA ALA A 663 -16.29 -10.97 -6.60
C ALA A 663 -16.38 -9.44 -6.55
N GLU A 664 -17.60 -8.94 -6.44
CA GLU A 664 -17.83 -7.53 -6.14
C GLU A 664 -17.31 -7.18 -4.74
N LYS A 665 -16.93 -5.92 -4.52
CA LYS A 665 -16.37 -5.46 -3.24
C LYS A 665 -17.26 -5.82 -2.03
N GLN A 666 -18.58 -5.78 -2.21
CA GLN A 666 -19.55 -6.12 -1.16
C GLN A 666 -19.54 -7.60 -0.72
N TYR A 667 -18.97 -8.49 -1.53
CA TYR A 667 -18.80 -9.91 -1.21
C TYR A 667 -17.35 -10.23 -0.83
N GLN A 668 -16.60 -9.23 -0.35
CA GLN A 668 -15.31 -9.46 0.27
C GLN A 668 -15.50 -10.29 1.54
N ARG A 669 -14.81 -11.44 1.59
CA ARG A 669 -14.79 -12.27 2.80
C ARG A 669 -13.61 -11.88 3.65
N GLY A 670 -13.88 -11.41 4.88
CA GLY A 670 -12.80 -10.91 5.73
C GLY A 670 -12.03 -11.98 6.48
N GLY A 671 -12.68 -13.03 7.00
CA GLY A 671 -11.99 -14.17 7.60
C GLY A 671 -12.41 -15.46 6.91
N PHE A 672 -11.45 -16.22 6.37
CA PHE A 672 -11.62 -17.60 5.94
C PHE A 672 -10.26 -18.32 5.83
N ARG A 673 -10.24 -19.62 6.14
CA ARG A 673 -9.07 -20.50 5.94
C ARG A 673 -9.28 -21.45 4.76
N TYR A 674 -10.53 -21.81 4.50
CA TYR A 674 -10.92 -22.72 3.45
C TYR A 674 -11.70 -21.98 2.38
N LEU A 675 -11.31 -22.19 1.12
CA LEU A 675 -12.03 -21.70 -0.05
C LEU A 675 -12.43 -22.91 -0.90
N ASN A 676 -13.73 -23.08 -1.12
CA ASN A 676 -14.24 -24.18 -1.93
C ASN A 676 -14.72 -23.67 -3.29
N VAL A 677 -14.29 -24.34 -4.35
CA VAL A 677 -14.69 -24.05 -5.73
C VAL A 677 -15.56 -25.18 -6.24
N TYR A 678 -16.75 -24.85 -6.72
CA TYR A 678 -17.75 -25.81 -7.19
C TYR A 678 -18.01 -25.66 -8.67
N HIS A 679 -18.26 -26.79 -9.31
CA HIS A 679 -18.91 -26.89 -10.60
C HIS A 679 -20.15 -27.78 -10.42
N ASN A 680 -21.33 -27.29 -10.79
CA ASN A 680 -22.61 -28.01 -10.55
C ASN A 680 -23.33 -28.43 -11.84
N THR A 681 -22.73 -28.25 -13.02
CA THR A 681 -23.34 -28.62 -14.30
C THR A 681 -22.72 -29.90 -14.85
N THR A 682 -23.31 -30.44 -15.93
CA THR A 682 -22.84 -31.67 -16.58
C THR A 682 -21.69 -31.45 -17.56
N GLY A 683 -21.26 -30.19 -17.75
CA GLY A 683 -20.18 -29.82 -18.66
C GLY A 683 -18.79 -30.01 -18.05
N ASN A 684 -17.78 -29.53 -18.76
CA ASN A 684 -16.42 -29.39 -18.25
C ASN A 684 -16.05 -27.91 -18.26
N VAL A 685 -15.43 -27.43 -17.19
CA VAL A 685 -14.97 -26.05 -17.05
C VAL A 685 -13.50 -26.06 -16.63
N THR A 686 -12.68 -25.27 -17.31
CA THR A 686 -11.23 -25.22 -17.07
C THR A 686 -10.80 -23.87 -16.54
N LEU A 687 -10.38 -23.83 -15.27
CA LEU A 687 -9.83 -22.66 -14.59
C LEU A 687 -8.32 -22.58 -14.79
N THR A 688 -7.77 -21.39 -15.07
CA THR A 688 -6.32 -21.18 -15.22
C THR A 688 -5.68 -20.38 -14.10
N ASP A 689 -6.46 -19.54 -13.42
CA ASP A 689 -5.99 -18.73 -12.30
C ASP A 689 -7.10 -18.63 -11.25
N LEU A 690 -6.73 -18.74 -9.98
CA LEU A 690 -7.58 -18.47 -8.83
C LEU A 690 -6.76 -17.61 -7.86
N THR A 691 -7.23 -16.39 -7.61
CA THR A 691 -6.48 -15.38 -6.85
C THR A 691 -7.33 -14.76 -5.77
N ILE A 692 -6.69 -14.41 -4.66
CA ILE A 692 -7.28 -13.64 -3.56
C ILE A 692 -6.54 -12.32 -3.47
N TYR A 693 -7.25 -11.23 -3.65
CA TYR A 693 -6.75 -9.91 -3.31
C TYR A 693 -6.85 -9.72 -1.80
N TYR A 694 -5.71 -9.63 -1.11
CA TYR A 694 -5.66 -9.51 0.34
C TYR A 694 -6.19 -8.13 0.79
N THR A 695 -7.15 -8.11 1.70
CA THR A 695 -7.89 -6.88 2.06
C THR A 695 -7.75 -6.46 3.53
N ALA A 696 -7.08 -7.26 4.35
CA ALA A 696 -6.79 -6.87 5.73
C ALA A 696 -5.69 -5.79 5.76
N ILE A 697 -5.78 -4.88 6.71
CA ILE A 697 -4.90 -3.72 6.89
C ILE A 697 -4.74 -2.86 5.62
N PRO A 698 -5.85 -2.33 5.07
CA PRO A 698 -5.92 -1.79 3.71
C PRO A 698 -5.08 -0.53 3.44
N HIS A 699 -4.61 0.14 4.48
CA HIS A 699 -3.87 1.40 4.38
C HIS A 699 -2.35 1.19 4.23
N TYR A 700 -1.86 -0.04 4.41
CA TYR A 700 -0.49 -0.41 4.03
C TYR A 700 -0.44 -0.94 2.60
N THR A 701 0.62 -0.60 1.88
CA THR A 701 0.88 -1.15 0.55
C THR A 701 1.44 -2.57 0.63
N GLU A 702 1.32 -3.34 -0.46
CA GLU A 702 1.94 -4.67 -0.59
C GLU A 702 3.44 -4.66 -0.22
N ASP A 703 4.16 -3.61 -0.62
CA ASP A 703 5.60 -3.47 -0.34
C ASP A 703 5.87 -3.25 1.15
N GLN A 704 4.99 -2.51 1.85
CA GLN A 704 5.10 -2.30 3.30
C GLN A 704 4.78 -3.59 4.07
N LEU A 705 3.76 -4.34 3.64
CA LEU A 705 3.44 -5.65 4.21
C LEU A 705 4.60 -6.63 4.03
N ALA A 706 5.22 -6.66 2.85
CA ALA A 706 6.38 -7.50 2.56
C ALA A 706 7.64 -7.10 3.34
N ALA A 707 7.81 -5.81 3.64
CA ALA A 707 8.91 -5.30 4.47
C ALA A 707 8.72 -5.58 5.98
N GLY A 708 7.52 -6.01 6.38
CA GLY A 708 7.12 -6.17 7.77
C GLY A 708 6.61 -4.85 8.36
N ILE A 709 5.39 -4.88 8.89
CA ILE A 709 4.74 -3.75 9.57
C ILE A 709 4.95 -3.76 11.08
N GLN A 710 5.56 -4.82 11.61
CA GLN A 710 5.73 -5.03 13.03
C GLN A 710 6.85 -4.13 13.56
N THR A 711 6.50 -3.26 14.51
CA THR A 711 7.46 -2.38 15.21
C THR A 711 7.94 -2.98 16.52
N GLY A 712 7.20 -3.95 17.06
CA GLY A 712 7.56 -4.74 18.21
C GLY A 712 7.64 -6.24 17.95
N TYR A 713 8.10 -6.97 18.95
CA TYR A 713 8.38 -8.39 18.90
C TYR A 713 8.37 -9.00 20.30
N PHE A 714 8.22 -10.32 20.33
CA PHE A 714 8.31 -11.14 21.53
C PHE A 714 8.98 -12.48 21.19
N HIS A 715 9.83 -12.97 22.09
CA HIS A 715 10.48 -14.26 21.97
C HIS A 715 10.77 -14.86 23.35
N CYS A 716 10.54 -16.16 23.49
CA CYS A 716 10.97 -16.97 24.62
C CYS A 716 11.42 -18.36 24.15
N GLU A 717 11.89 -19.20 25.06
CA GLU A 717 12.33 -20.56 24.72
C GLU A 717 11.18 -21.51 24.32
N ASP A 718 9.93 -21.14 24.59
CA ASP A 718 8.75 -21.93 24.26
C ASP A 718 8.10 -21.43 22.95
N GLU A 719 8.30 -22.19 21.88
CA GLU A 719 7.78 -21.83 20.56
C GLU A 719 6.25 -21.81 20.48
N GLN A 720 5.54 -22.52 21.35
CA GLN A 720 4.08 -22.45 21.38
C GLN A 720 3.63 -21.07 21.89
N ILE A 721 4.28 -20.55 22.93
CA ILE A 721 4.00 -19.21 23.46
C ILE A 721 4.39 -18.12 22.45
N ASN A 722 5.52 -18.28 21.76
CA ASN A 722 5.90 -17.38 20.67
C ASN A 722 4.80 -17.32 19.62
N ARG A 723 4.29 -18.48 19.18
CA ARG A 723 3.19 -18.56 18.21
C ARG A 723 1.89 -17.93 18.72
N VAL A 724 1.55 -18.09 20.00
CA VAL A 724 0.40 -17.41 20.60
C VAL A 724 0.53 -15.89 20.49
N TRP A 725 1.70 -15.34 20.79
CA TRP A 725 1.92 -13.88 20.69
C TRP A 725 1.69 -13.37 19.27
N TYR A 726 2.28 -14.03 18.26
CA TYR A 726 2.17 -13.64 16.86
C TYR A 726 0.77 -13.91 16.27
N ALA A 727 0.07 -14.96 16.73
CA ALA A 727 -1.30 -15.22 16.32
C ALA A 727 -2.27 -14.15 16.83
N GLY A 728 -2.04 -13.58 18.02
CA GLY A 728 -2.84 -12.46 18.51
C GLY A 728 -2.58 -11.18 17.72
N ALA A 729 -1.31 -10.88 17.40
CA ALA A 729 -0.98 -9.78 16.49
C ALA A 729 -1.65 -9.96 15.11
N TYR A 730 -1.56 -11.17 14.54
CA TYR A 730 -2.18 -11.48 13.25
C TYR A 730 -3.72 -11.46 13.28
N THR A 731 -4.34 -11.80 14.41
CA THR A 731 -5.80 -11.66 14.58
C THR A 731 -6.22 -10.19 14.48
N ASN A 732 -5.51 -9.29 15.15
CA ASN A 732 -5.78 -7.85 15.07
C ASN A 732 -5.57 -7.30 13.64
N GLU A 733 -4.59 -7.82 12.90
CA GLU A 733 -4.41 -7.51 11.48
C GLU A 733 -5.63 -7.91 10.64
N ILE A 734 -6.13 -9.14 10.81
CA ILE A 734 -7.32 -9.65 10.11
C ILE A 734 -8.59 -8.84 10.47
N CYS A 735 -8.69 -8.38 11.71
CA CYS A 735 -9.77 -7.53 12.20
C CYS A 735 -9.66 -6.06 11.74
N THR A 736 -8.58 -5.67 11.06
CA THR A 736 -8.38 -4.30 10.54
C THR A 736 -8.86 -4.19 9.09
N ILE A 737 -9.87 -3.36 8.85
CA ILE A 737 -10.59 -3.34 7.56
C ILE A 737 -10.68 -1.96 6.92
N ASP A 738 -11.06 -1.93 5.63
CA ASP A 738 -11.47 -0.71 4.93
C ASP A 738 -12.82 -0.26 5.54
N PRO A 739 -12.94 0.99 6.03
CA PRO A 739 -14.15 1.43 6.70
C PRO A 739 -15.40 1.40 5.83
N THR A 740 -15.27 1.31 4.50
CA THR A 740 -16.38 1.15 3.54
C THR A 740 -16.84 -0.31 3.36
N THR A 741 -16.22 -1.25 4.08
CA THR A 741 -16.47 -2.69 4.00
C THR A 741 -16.95 -3.30 5.32
N GLY A 742 -17.57 -2.48 6.18
CA GLY A 742 -18.27 -2.98 7.36
C GLY A 742 -19.52 -3.77 6.95
N ASN A 743 -19.99 -4.64 7.84
CA ASN A 743 -21.18 -5.44 7.58
C ASN A 743 -22.43 -4.53 7.55
N SER A 744 -23.28 -4.76 6.56
CA SER A 744 -24.51 -3.99 6.39
C SER A 744 -25.63 -4.44 7.33
N LEU A 745 -25.44 -5.59 8.00
CA LEU A 745 -26.36 -6.18 8.98
C LEU A 745 -27.81 -6.18 8.49
N ILE A 746 -28.04 -6.60 7.24
CA ILE A 746 -29.36 -6.53 6.57
C ILE A 746 -30.47 -7.31 7.28
N TYR A 747 -30.09 -8.21 8.19
CA TYR A 747 -31.01 -9.02 8.99
C TYR A 747 -31.09 -8.60 10.46
N LEU A 748 -30.45 -7.50 10.85
CA LEU A 748 -30.49 -7.01 12.22
C LEU A 748 -31.93 -6.73 12.65
N GLY A 749 -32.36 -7.38 13.72
CA GLY A 749 -33.73 -7.30 14.23
C GLY A 749 -34.79 -8.01 13.38
N VAL A 750 -34.38 -8.72 12.31
CA VAL A 750 -35.28 -9.47 11.41
C VAL A 750 -35.07 -10.97 11.54
N VAL A 751 -33.82 -11.44 11.46
CA VAL A 751 -33.45 -12.85 11.73
C VAL A 751 -32.82 -12.89 13.11
N ASN A 752 -33.31 -13.79 13.96
CA ASN A 752 -32.80 -13.98 15.31
C ASN A 752 -32.49 -15.47 15.54
N SER A 753 -31.95 -15.79 16.71
CA SER A 753 -31.50 -17.14 17.07
C SER A 753 -32.61 -18.20 17.12
N THR A 754 -33.89 -17.82 17.06
CA THR A 754 -35.04 -18.74 17.00
C THR A 754 -35.61 -18.92 15.59
N SER A 755 -35.09 -18.16 14.61
CA SER A 755 -35.52 -18.26 13.22
C SER A 755 -35.11 -19.60 12.62
N ASN A 756 -36.05 -20.31 11.99
CA ASN A 756 -35.77 -21.55 11.27
C ASN A 756 -35.53 -21.26 9.78
N ILE A 757 -34.27 -21.12 9.39
CA ILE A 757 -33.83 -20.79 8.03
C ILE A 757 -33.23 -22.03 7.37
N THR A 758 -33.81 -22.44 6.24
CA THR A 758 -33.39 -23.64 5.49
C THR A 758 -32.64 -23.32 4.20
N GLU A 759 -32.76 -22.09 3.70
CA GLU A 759 -32.10 -21.63 2.48
C GLU A 759 -30.95 -20.66 2.84
N PRO A 760 -29.83 -20.66 2.09
CA PRO A 760 -28.74 -19.73 2.30
C PRO A 760 -29.17 -18.25 2.18
N LEU A 761 -28.60 -17.40 3.03
CA LEU A 761 -28.95 -15.99 3.13
C LEU A 761 -27.96 -15.08 2.39
N PRO A 762 -28.44 -14.07 1.64
CA PRO A 762 -27.61 -12.97 1.16
C PRO A 762 -26.84 -12.26 2.27
N TRP A 763 -25.62 -11.82 1.96
CA TRP A 763 -24.77 -11.09 2.91
C TRP A 763 -24.01 -9.98 2.18
N TYR A 764 -23.76 -8.86 2.87
CA TYR A 764 -23.10 -7.70 2.28
C TYR A 764 -22.15 -7.02 3.29
N ASN A 765 -20.93 -6.78 2.82
CA ASN A 765 -19.91 -5.98 3.50
C ASN A 765 -19.71 -4.66 2.74
N ASN A 766 -20.74 -3.81 2.70
CA ASN A 766 -20.74 -2.56 1.94
C ASN A 766 -21.19 -1.33 2.76
N TYR A 767 -21.22 -1.46 4.09
CA TYR A 767 -21.57 -0.35 4.97
C TYR A 767 -20.34 0.47 5.34
N THR A 768 -20.46 1.80 5.27
CA THR A 768 -19.41 2.72 5.71
C THR A 768 -19.53 2.99 7.21
N ILE A 769 -18.61 2.43 8.00
CA ILE A 769 -18.65 2.49 9.47
C ILE A 769 -17.80 3.64 10.05
N SER A 770 -16.82 4.15 9.30
CA SER A 770 -16.02 5.34 9.64
C SER A 770 -15.58 6.09 8.38
N ASN A 771 -15.16 7.35 8.53
CA ASN A 771 -14.60 8.18 7.45
C ASN A 771 -13.06 8.11 7.38
N GLY A 772 -12.45 7.23 8.18
CA GLY A 772 -11.01 7.02 8.27
C GLY A 772 -10.41 6.26 7.08
N SER A 773 -9.12 5.95 7.19
CA SER A 773 -8.40 5.13 6.19
C SER A 773 -8.46 3.63 6.49
N ALA A 774 -8.58 3.28 7.76
CA ALA A 774 -8.76 1.93 8.28
C ALA A 774 -9.43 1.99 9.65
N VAL A 775 -10.07 0.90 10.05
CA VAL A 775 -10.64 0.74 11.41
C VAL A 775 -10.44 -0.66 11.92
N LEU A 776 -10.30 -0.78 13.24
CA LEU A 776 -10.32 -2.03 13.97
C LEU A 776 -11.78 -2.43 14.17
N THR A 777 -12.07 -3.67 13.87
CA THR A 777 -13.39 -4.27 14.11
C THR A 777 -13.29 -5.44 15.08
N ASP A 778 -14.44 -5.92 15.55
CA ASP A 778 -14.52 -7.09 16.41
C ASP A 778 -13.94 -8.33 15.73
N GLY A 779 -14.42 -8.68 14.54
CA GLY A 779 -14.04 -9.89 13.84
C GLY A 779 -13.80 -9.71 12.35
N GLY A 780 -12.98 -10.59 11.78
CA GLY A 780 -12.70 -10.61 10.35
C GLY A 780 -13.94 -11.01 9.51
N LYS A 781 -14.67 -12.04 9.93
CA LYS A 781 -15.79 -12.61 9.16
C LYS A 781 -17.12 -11.88 9.39
N ARG A 782 -17.61 -11.95 10.61
CA ARG A 782 -18.94 -11.51 11.05
C ARG A 782 -18.85 -10.14 11.73
N ASP A 783 -19.99 -9.44 11.80
CA ASP A 783 -20.22 -8.11 12.40
C ASP A 783 -19.35 -7.04 11.76
N ARG A 784 -18.02 -7.14 11.81
CA ARG A 784 -17.09 -6.22 11.14
C ARG A 784 -17.42 -4.78 11.50
N LEU A 785 -17.69 -4.53 12.78
CA LEU A 785 -18.01 -3.22 13.34
C LEU A 785 -17.00 -2.84 14.40
N VAL A 786 -16.96 -1.55 14.74
CA VAL A 786 -16.17 -1.07 15.86
C VAL A 786 -16.92 -1.36 17.17
N TRP A 787 -16.30 -2.11 18.07
CA TRP A 787 -16.85 -2.45 19.39
C TRP A 787 -15.88 -2.01 20.50
N PRO A 788 -16.34 -1.23 21.50
CA PRO A 788 -15.50 -0.80 22.63
C PRO A 788 -14.80 -1.94 23.38
N GLY A 789 -15.51 -3.02 23.71
CA GLY A 789 -14.90 -4.16 24.42
C GLY A 789 -13.75 -4.81 23.64
N ASP A 790 -13.88 -4.89 22.32
CA ASP A 790 -12.85 -5.41 21.43
C ASP A 790 -11.62 -4.51 21.35
N ILE A 791 -11.82 -3.19 21.28
CA ILE A 791 -10.72 -2.22 21.32
C ILE A 791 -9.94 -2.38 22.62
N LEU A 792 -10.63 -2.50 23.76
CA LEU A 792 -10.00 -2.60 25.08
C LEU A 792 -8.96 -3.73 25.18
N ILE A 793 -9.24 -4.89 24.58
CA ILE A 793 -8.29 -6.01 24.56
C ILE A 793 -7.26 -5.86 23.43
N SER A 794 -7.70 -5.44 22.24
CA SER A 794 -6.89 -5.45 21.02
C SER A 794 -5.87 -4.31 20.98
N GLN A 795 -6.22 -3.12 21.48
CA GLN A 795 -5.41 -1.91 21.44
C GLN A 795 -4.05 -2.10 22.13
N PRO A 796 -3.95 -2.68 23.34
CA PRO A 796 -2.67 -3.04 23.93
C PRO A 796 -1.83 -3.99 23.07
N GLY A 797 -2.48 -4.96 22.40
CA GLY A 797 -1.81 -5.90 21.50
C GLY A 797 -1.26 -5.21 20.25
N ILE A 798 -2.01 -4.28 19.66
CA ILE A 798 -1.59 -3.43 18.54
C ILE A 798 -0.43 -2.52 18.97
N PHE A 799 -0.49 -1.94 20.17
CA PHE A 799 0.58 -1.10 20.73
C PHE A 799 1.93 -1.82 20.79
N VAL A 800 1.96 -3.07 21.26
CA VAL A 800 3.21 -3.83 21.38
C VAL A 800 3.65 -4.50 20.07
N SER A 801 2.83 -4.47 19.03
CA SER A 801 3.09 -5.15 17.75
C SER A 801 3.30 -4.14 16.61
N SER A 802 2.25 -3.77 15.88
CA SER A 802 2.36 -2.87 14.72
C SER A 802 2.48 -1.39 15.08
N TYR A 803 2.07 -1.01 16.30
CA TYR A 803 1.94 0.39 16.74
C TYR A 803 1.08 1.24 15.77
N ASP A 804 0.10 0.63 15.12
CA ASP A 804 -0.84 1.31 14.23
C ASP A 804 -1.93 2.07 15.01
N MET A 805 -1.53 3.20 15.57
CA MET A 805 -2.37 4.03 16.42
C MET A 805 -3.32 4.94 15.62
N GLU A 806 -3.04 5.24 14.35
CA GLU A 806 -3.94 6.09 13.55
C GLU A 806 -5.23 5.34 13.20
N MET A 807 -5.14 4.04 12.90
CA MET A 807 -6.30 3.19 12.71
C MET A 807 -7.16 3.08 13.99
N LEU A 808 -6.54 2.97 15.16
CA LEU A 808 -7.26 2.97 16.44
C LEU A 808 -7.98 4.29 16.69
N ARG A 809 -7.34 5.42 16.34
CA ARG A 809 -7.98 6.73 16.41
C ARG A 809 -9.23 6.82 15.53
N ASP A 810 -9.13 6.37 14.27
CA ASP A 810 -10.26 6.35 13.32
C ASP A 810 -11.43 5.48 13.85
N SER A 811 -11.10 4.45 14.63
CA SER A 811 -12.07 3.56 15.29
C SER A 811 -12.75 4.27 16.47
N LEU A 812 -11.97 4.90 17.36
CA LEU A 812 -12.50 5.67 18.49
C LEU A 812 -13.36 6.86 18.05
N ASP A 813 -12.92 7.61 17.04
CA ASP A 813 -13.66 8.75 16.51
C ASP A 813 -15.03 8.31 15.96
N SER A 814 -15.13 7.09 15.42
CA SER A 814 -16.40 6.50 14.95
C SER A 814 -17.41 6.21 16.07
N LEU A 815 -16.92 5.96 17.29
CA LEU A 815 -17.75 5.76 18.48
C LEU A 815 -18.09 7.10 19.16
N LEU A 816 -17.11 7.99 19.29
CA LEU A 816 -17.27 9.30 19.93
C LEU A 816 -18.34 10.16 19.24
N VAL A 817 -18.42 10.11 17.91
CA VAL A 817 -19.43 10.85 17.14
C VAL A 817 -20.87 10.36 17.40
N LEU A 818 -21.04 9.19 18.04
CA LEU A 818 -22.33 8.63 18.42
C LEU A 818 -22.72 8.96 19.87
N GLN A 819 -21.91 9.70 20.63
CA GLN A 819 -22.28 10.13 21.98
C GLN A 819 -23.60 10.92 21.93
N ASN A 820 -24.56 10.52 22.75
CA ASN A 820 -25.84 11.22 22.83
C ASN A 820 -25.76 12.45 23.77
N SER A 821 -26.86 13.22 23.85
CA SER A 821 -26.92 14.42 24.69
C SER A 821 -26.87 14.17 26.20
N SER A 822 -27.13 12.94 26.67
CA SER A 822 -26.97 12.59 28.08
C SER A 822 -25.51 12.27 28.43
N GLY A 823 -24.64 12.10 27.43
CA GLY A 823 -23.25 11.65 27.60
C GLY A 823 -23.03 10.17 27.34
N ALA A 824 -24.09 9.41 27.08
CA ALA A 824 -23.96 7.97 26.84
C ALA A 824 -23.21 7.74 25.52
N LEU A 825 -22.11 6.98 25.61
CA LEU A 825 -21.38 6.44 24.47
C LEU A 825 -22.07 5.16 23.98
N PRO A 826 -21.99 4.84 22.68
CA PRO A 826 -22.73 3.73 22.10
C PRO A 826 -22.23 2.37 22.59
N TYR A 827 -23.11 1.36 22.55
CA TYR A 827 -22.72 -0.03 22.80
C TYR A 827 -21.84 -0.60 21.67
N ALA A 828 -22.15 -0.24 20.42
CA ALA A 828 -21.43 -0.65 19.22
C ALA A 828 -21.44 0.47 18.18
N GLY A 829 -20.51 0.39 17.22
CA GLY A 829 -20.46 1.27 16.06
C GLY A 829 -21.69 1.14 15.13
N ARG A 830 -21.66 1.91 14.05
CA ARG A 830 -22.69 1.85 13.00
C ARG A 830 -22.57 0.55 12.19
N PRO A 831 -23.67 -0.02 11.65
CA PRO A 831 -25.05 0.46 11.80
C PRO A 831 -25.72 0.04 13.12
N PHE A 832 -25.15 -0.89 13.88
CA PHE A 832 -25.78 -1.48 15.07
C PHE A 832 -26.26 -0.42 16.07
N GLY A 833 -25.36 0.44 16.57
CA GLY A 833 -25.68 1.44 17.59
C GLY A 833 -26.68 2.52 17.14
N THR A 834 -26.93 2.63 15.83
CA THR A 834 -27.95 3.54 15.27
C THR A 834 -29.27 2.83 14.93
N ALA A 835 -29.23 1.52 14.71
CA ALA A 835 -30.37 0.72 14.27
C ALA A 835 -31.16 0.15 15.44
N LEU A 836 -30.49 -0.23 16.53
CA LEU A 836 -31.13 -0.76 17.73
C LEU A 836 -30.93 0.20 18.91
N PRO A 837 -31.99 0.55 19.67
CA PRO A 837 -31.90 1.40 20.86
C PRO A 837 -31.38 0.60 22.06
N ILE A 838 -30.29 -0.14 21.88
CA ILE A 838 -29.65 -0.95 22.92
C ILE A 838 -28.42 -0.18 23.40
N TRP A 839 -28.26 -0.11 24.71
CA TRP A 839 -27.14 0.54 25.36
C TRP A 839 -26.56 -0.37 26.43
N SER A 840 -25.23 -0.37 26.57
CA SER A 840 -24.51 -1.17 27.56
C SER A 840 -23.71 -0.25 28.47
N PHE A 841 -23.84 -0.47 29.79
CA PHE A 841 -23.12 0.31 30.81
C PHE A 841 -21.61 0.01 30.80
N THR A 842 -21.23 -1.26 30.67
CA THR A 842 -19.83 -1.71 30.66
C THR A 842 -19.10 -1.24 29.40
N TYR A 843 -19.69 -1.39 28.20
CA TYR A 843 -19.07 -0.92 26.95
C TYR A 843 -18.94 0.60 26.85
N HIS A 844 -19.88 1.32 27.48
CA HIS A 844 -19.76 2.76 27.66
C HIS A 844 -18.50 3.11 28.48
N LEU A 845 -18.22 2.36 29.55
CA LEU A 845 -17.00 2.54 30.35
C LEU A 845 -15.74 2.04 29.63
N HIS A 846 -15.83 0.97 28.84
CA HIS A 846 -14.70 0.52 28.01
C HIS A 846 -14.25 1.63 27.05
N SER A 847 -15.18 2.35 26.43
CA SER A 847 -14.85 3.49 25.56
C SER A 847 -14.04 4.57 26.29
N LEU A 848 -14.31 4.82 27.57
CA LEU A 848 -13.53 5.77 28.38
C LEU A 848 -12.11 5.23 28.66
N THR A 849 -11.98 3.94 28.96
CA THR A 849 -10.66 3.31 29.09
C THR A 849 -9.88 3.35 27.78
N ASP A 850 -10.53 3.10 26.65
CA ASP A 850 -9.87 3.12 25.34
C ASP A 850 -9.27 4.49 25.00
N ILE A 851 -9.99 5.57 25.34
CA ILE A 851 -9.50 6.96 25.20
C ILE A 851 -8.28 7.21 26.09
N ASN A 852 -8.32 6.74 27.34
CA ASN A 852 -7.19 6.84 28.27
C ASN A 852 -5.96 6.11 27.72
N ASP A 853 -6.13 4.87 27.28
CA ASP A 853 -5.04 4.02 26.80
C ASP A 853 -4.47 4.53 25.48
N TYR A 854 -5.31 5.07 24.59
CA TYR A 854 -4.87 5.74 23.38
C TYR A 854 -3.96 6.95 23.72
N TYR A 855 -4.33 7.76 24.72
CA TYR A 855 -3.47 8.84 25.20
C TYR A 855 -2.17 8.30 25.84
N LEU A 856 -2.26 7.26 26.68
CA LEU A 856 -1.11 6.64 27.33
C LEU A 856 -0.08 6.17 26.29
N TYR A 857 -0.54 5.49 25.23
CA TYR A 857 0.32 4.92 24.20
C TYR A 857 0.85 5.96 23.20
N THR A 858 0.03 6.94 22.81
CA THR A 858 0.41 7.91 21.77
C THR A 858 1.01 9.21 22.29
N GLY A 859 0.76 9.55 23.55
CA GLY A 859 1.03 10.86 24.14
C GLY A 859 0.31 12.02 23.44
N ASN A 860 -0.80 11.77 22.75
CA ASN A 860 -1.52 12.77 21.98
C ASN A 860 -2.39 13.67 22.88
N GLU A 861 -1.73 14.62 23.54
CA GLU A 861 -2.37 15.58 24.45
C GLU A 861 -3.44 16.44 23.76
N THR A 862 -3.21 16.82 22.49
CA THR A 862 -4.22 17.56 21.70
C THR A 862 -5.52 16.78 21.55
N TYR A 863 -5.43 15.48 21.24
CA TYR A 863 -6.61 14.63 21.12
C TYR A 863 -7.35 14.47 22.45
N LEU A 864 -6.61 14.27 23.53
CA LEU A 864 -7.19 14.20 24.88
C LEU A 864 -7.91 15.51 25.23
N MET A 865 -7.27 16.66 25.03
CA MET A 865 -7.86 17.97 25.31
C MET A 865 -9.13 18.23 24.48
N GLN A 866 -9.12 17.86 23.20
CA GLN A 866 -10.27 18.04 22.30
C GLN A 866 -11.48 17.21 22.74
N ASN A 867 -11.24 16.03 23.31
CA ASN A 867 -12.29 15.10 23.72
C ASN A 867 -12.55 15.13 25.24
N TRP A 868 -11.89 16.01 26.00
CA TRP A 868 -11.96 16.00 27.47
C TRP A 868 -13.36 16.33 28.00
N ASP A 869 -14.07 17.27 27.39
CA ASP A 869 -15.44 17.60 27.79
C ASP A 869 -16.42 16.46 27.44
N THR A 870 -16.24 15.82 26.29
CA THR A 870 -16.95 14.60 25.88
C THR A 870 -16.72 13.46 26.88
N TYR A 871 -15.47 13.26 27.30
CA TYR A 871 -15.06 12.27 28.30
C TYR A 871 -15.72 12.55 29.67
N LYS A 872 -15.65 13.79 30.16
CA LYS A 872 -16.30 14.20 31.42
C LYS A 872 -17.80 14.03 31.37
N LEU A 873 -18.43 14.34 30.24
CA LEU A 873 -19.87 14.17 30.06
C LEU A 873 -20.27 12.68 30.14
N ALA A 874 -19.50 11.80 29.52
CA ALA A 874 -19.67 10.35 29.62
C ALA A 874 -19.48 9.82 31.05
N LEU A 875 -18.40 10.23 31.72
CA LEU A 875 -18.20 9.82 33.11
C LEU A 875 -19.30 10.35 34.03
N ASN A 876 -19.79 11.59 33.82
CA ASN A 876 -20.92 12.13 34.56
C ASN A 876 -22.20 11.32 34.34
N PHE A 877 -22.45 10.88 33.10
CA PHE A 877 -23.55 9.98 32.81
C PHE A 877 -23.43 8.68 33.62
N SER A 878 -22.26 8.06 33.66
CA SER A 878 -21.99 6.86 34.47
C SER A 878 -22.25 7.08 35.97
N LEU A 879 -21.80 8.22 36.52
CA LEU A 879 -21.97 8.54 37.94
C LEU A 879 -23.42 8.82 38.33
N SER A 880 -24.30 9.13 37.37
CA SER A 880 -25.74 9.29 37.64
C SER A 880 -26.43 7.98 38.05
N PHE A 881 -25.79 6.83 37.81
CA PHE A 881 -26.27 5.52 38.25
C PHE A 881 -25.80 5.14 39.65
N VAL A 882 -24.88 5.91 40.27
CA VAL A 882 -24.43 5.66 41.64
C VAL A 882 -25.52 6.11 42.61
N ASP A 883 -26.14 5.16 43.30
CA ASP A 883 -27.24 5.43 44.21
C ASP A 883 -26.81 5.52 45.69
N GLU A 884 -27.78 5.49 46.60
CA GLU A 884 -27.52 5.63 48.04
C GLU A 884 -26.58 4.55 48.59
N SER A 885 -26.55 3.36 47.97
CA SER A 885 -25.63 2.26 48.30
C SER A 885 -24.17 2.64 48.13
N GLY A 886 -23.88 3.62 47.28
CA GLY A 886 -22.52 3.98 46.87
C GLY A 886 -21.97 3.18 45.70
N MET A 887 -22.76 2.28 45.11
CA MET A 887 -22.44 1.57 43.88
C MET A 887 -23.33 2.04 42.74
N ALA A 888 -22.87 1.85 41.51
CA ALA A 888 -23.68 2.04 40.31
C ALA A 888 -24.71 0.91 40.19
N ASN A 889 -25.98 1.29 40.11
CA ASN A 889 -27.11 0.39 39.90
C ASN A 889 -27.40 0.28 38.38
N VAL A 890 -26.91 -0.78 37.76
CA VAL A 890 -27.00 -1.01 36.31
C VAL A 890 -28.44 -1.39 35.93
N THR A 891 -29.04 -0.62 35.02
CA THR A 891 -30.45 -0.82 34.59
C THR A 891 -30.60 -1.48 33.24
N THR A 892 -29.50 -1.70 32.50
CA THR A 892 -29.48 -2.37 31.21
C THR A 892 -28.92 -3.78 31.35
N SER A 893 -29.43 -4.71 30.54
CA SER A 893 -28.95 -6.09 30.50
C SER A 893 -27.93 -6.36 29.38
N ALA A 894 -27.59 -5.36 28.56
CA ALA A 894 -26.68 -5.54 27.42
C ALA A 894 -25.21 -5.49 27.84
N ASP A 895 -24.44 -6.47 27.37
CA ASP A 895 -23.00 -6.61 27.65
C ASP A 895 -22.34 -7.60 26.65
N TRP A 896 -21.12 -8.10 26.89
CA TRP A 896 -20.31 -8.98 26.02
C TRP A 896 -20.90 -10.36 25.67
N LEU A 897 -22.22 -10.53 25.77
CA LEU A 897 -23.01 -11.76 25.58
C LEU A 897 -23.12 -12.65 26.83
N ARG A 898 -22.95 -12.07 28.01
CA ARG A 898 -23.28 -12.68 29.29
C ARG A 898 -24.76 -12.54 29.66
N PHE A 899 -25.22 -13.39 30.56
CA PHE A 899 -26.57 -13.36 31.12
C PHE A 899 -26.58 -12.68 32.50
N GLY A 900 -27.73 -12.10 32.86
CA GLY A 900 -27.96 -11.59 34.21
C GLY A 900 -27.33 -10.24 34.55
N MET A 901 -26.79 -9.50 33.58
CA MET A 901 -26.30 -8.13 33.78
C MET A 901 -27.42 -7.22 34.33
N GLY A 902 -27.11 -6.47 35.39
CA GLY A 902 -28.03 -5.55 36.07
C GLY A 902 -27.74 -5.43 37.59
N GLY A 903 -28.42 -4.48 38.25
CA GLY A 903 -28.27 -4.22 39.68
C GLY A 903 -26.90 -3.65 40.06
N HIS A 904 -26.49 -3.78 41.32
CA HIS A 904 -25.12 -3.45 41.73
C HIS A 904 -24.14 -4.54 41.30
N ASN A 905 -23.88 -4.58 39.99
CA ASN A 905 -23.05 -5.61 39.38
C ASN A 905 -21.56 -5.40 39.69
N ILE A 906 -20.85 -6.46 40.11
CA ILE A 906 -19.43 -6.37 40.50
C ILE A 906 -18.52 -5.98 39.33
N GLU A 907 -18.78 -6.46 38.12
CA GLU A 907 -17.98 -6.14 36.93
C GLU A 907 -18.11 -4.64 36.60
N ALA A 908 -19.35 -4.17 36.45
CA ALA A 908 -19.63 -2.77 36.14
C ALA A 908 -19.04 -1.80 37.18
N ASN A 909 -19.15 -2.13 38.47
CA ASN A 909 -18.59 -1.31 39.55
C ASN A 909 -17.06 -1.37 39.61
N SER A 910 -16.46 -2.50 39.28
CA SER A 910 -14.99 -2.63 39.16
C SER A 910 -14.45 -1.78 38.00
N ILE A 911 -15.11 -1.82 36.83
CA ILE A 911 -14.74 -0.99 35.68
C ILE A 911 -14.97 0.50 35.99
N LEU A 912 -16.07 0.86 36.66
CA LEU A 912 -16.32 2.25 37.07
C LEU A 912 -15.24 2.76 38.03
N TYR A 913 -14.85 1.94 39.02
CA TYR A 913 -13.73 2.27 39.91
C TYR A 913 -12.43 2.46 39.14
N TYR A 914 -12.15 1.61 38.16
CA TYR A 914 -10.98 1.74 37.30
C TYR A 914 -11.00 3.06 36.50
N ASN A 915 -12.14 3.35 35.87
CA ASN A 915 -12.38 4.56 35.09
C ASN A 915 -12.22 5.84 35.93
N LEU A 916 -12.74 5.85 37.16
CA LEU A 916 -12.58 6.98 38.08
C LEU A 916 -11.11 7.25 38.38
N ASN A 917 -10.30 6.21 38.63
CA ASN A 917 -8.88 6.37 38.90
C ASN A 917 -8.10 6.85 37.66
N GLN A 918 -8.41 6.34 36.47
CA GLN A 918 -7.86 6.85 35.22
C GLN A 918 -8.24 8.33 35.01
N ALA A 919 -9.51 8.67 35.21
CA ALA A 919 -10.02 10.03 35.07
C ALA A 919 -9.35 11.01 36.06
N ILE A 920 -9.14 10.60 37.31
CA ILE A 920 -8.40 11.40 38.32
C ILE A 920 -6.97 11.68 37.84
N ALA A 921 -6.28 10.68 37.28
CA ALA A 921 -4.94 10.86 36.74
C ALA A 921 -4.93 11.83 35.54
N LEU A 922 -5.90 11.71 34.62
CA LEU A 922 -6.05 12.60 33.47
C LEU A 922 -6.41 14.03 33.89
N ALA A 923 -7.32 14.22 34.85
CA ALA A 923 -7.68 15.54 35.38
C ALA A 923 -6.48 16.23 36.04
N ASN A 924 -5.67 15.49 36.80
CA ASN A 924 -4.43 16.01 37.36
C ASN A 924 -3.43 16.41 36.25
N HIS A 925 -3.31 15.60 35.20
CA HIS A 925 -2.45 15.92 34.06
C HIS A 925 -2.90 17.20 33.32
N LEU A 926 -4.21 17.36 33.11
CA LEU A 926 -4.80 18.51 32.43
C LEU A 926 -4.98 19.74 33.35
N ASN A 927 -4.66 19.63 34.64
CA ASN A 927 -4.92 20.63 35.67
C ASN A 927 -6.40 21.06 35.75
N ASP A 928 -7.34 20.14 35.51
CA ASP A 928 -8.78 20.41 35.62
C ASP A 928 -9.21 20.39 37.09
N THR A 929 -9.46 21.59 37.62
CA THR A 929 -9.86 21.84 39.02
C THR A 929 -11.35 22.13 39.17
N SER A 930 -12.17 21.73 38.20
CA SER A 930 -13.62 21.86 38.28
C SER A 930 -14.19 21.10 39.49
N GLU A 931 -15.34 21.56 40.01
CA GLU A 931 -15.94 20.94 41.19
C GLU A 931 -16.33 19.47 40.93
N PHE A 932 -16.60 19.14 39.66
CA PHE A 932 -16.88 17.80 39.22
C PHE A 932 -15.67 16.86 39.40
N THR A 933 -14.48 17.24 38.93
CA THR A 933 -13.26 16.41 39.05
C THR A 933 -12.84 16.19 40.51
N LYS A 934 -13.10 17.17 41.39
CA LYS A 934 -12.83 17.05 42.83
C LYS A 934 -13.70 16.02 43.55
N SER A 935 -14.86 15.66 43.00
CA SER A 935 -15.77 14.68 43.61
C SER A 935 -15.34 13.23 43.37
N TRP A 936 -14.60 12.97 42.29
CA TRP A 936 -14.26 11.62 41.83
C TRP A 936 -13.48 10.78 42.86
N PRO A 937 -12.46 11.29 43.58
CA PRO A 937 -11.74 10.47 44.58
C PRO A 937 -12.65 9.95 45.69
N ALA A 938 -13.57 10.79 46.20
CA ALA A 938 -14.49 10.40 47.25
C ALA A 938 -15.51 9.35 46.76
N ILE A 939 -15.97 9.47 45.52
CA ILE A 939 -16.88 8.49 44.90
C ILE A 939 -16.15 7.16 44.68
N ALA A 940 -14.91 7.18 44.17
CA ALA A 940 -14.10 5.98 43.97
C ALA A 940 -13.90 5.19 45.27
N GLU A 941 -13.54 5.87 46.36
CA GLU A 941 -13.42 5.24 47.68
C GLU A 941 -14.74 4.64 48.17
N LYS A 942 -15.87 5.34 47.93
CA LYS A 942 -17.19 4.82 48.29
C LYS A 942 -17.55 3.56 47.50
N VAL A 943 -17.35 3.55 46.17
CA VAL A 943 -17.60 2.38 45.31
C VAL A 943 -16.78 1.19 45.79
N LYS A 944 -15.48 1.39 46.05
CA LYS A 944 -14.60 0.33 46.56
C LYS A 944 -15.06 -0.21 47.91
N ALA A 945 -15.40 0.67 48.86
CA ALA A 945 -15.89 0.25 50.17
C ALA A 945 -17.20 -0.54 50.06
N SER A 946 -18.19 -0.01 49.35
CA SER A 946 -19.52 -0.61 49.21
C SER A 946 -19.47 -1.97 48.50
N ALA A 947 -18.70 -2.12 47.42
CA ALA A 947 -18.58 -3.39 46.72
C ALA A 947 -17.94 -4.48 47.60
N ASN A 948 -16.94 -4.12 48.42
CA ASN A 948 -16.31 -5.05 49.35
C ASN A 948 -17.20 -5.44 50.53
N GLU A 949 -18.10 -4.56 50.96
CA GLU A 949 -19.06 -4.84 52.03
C GLU A 949 -20.23 -5.68 51.53
N ALA A 950 -20.80 -5.35 50.36
CA ALA A 950 -22.03 -5.93 49.87
C ALA A 950 -21.85 -7.24 49.07
N LEU A 951 -20.76 -7.35 48.29
CA LEU A 951 -20.63 -8.41 47.27
C LEU A 951 -19.58 -9.48 47.60
N TRP A 952 -18.69 -9.24 48.57
CA TRP A 952 -17.63 -10.20 48.91
C TRP A 952 -18.19 -11.46 49.60
N ASP A 953 -17.91 -12.64 49.03
CA ASP A 953 -18.22 -13.93 49.63
C ASP A 953 -16.95 -14.59 50.18
N SER A 954 -16.79 -14.53 51.50
CA SER A 954 -15.64 -15.12 52.20
C SER A 954 -15.60 -16.64 52.15
N GLU A 955 -16.72 -17.34 51.91
CA GLU A 955 -16.72 -18.81 51.82
C GLU A 955 -16.18 -19.29 50.47
N ARG A 956 -16.45 -18.53 49.41
CA ARG A 956 -16.02 -18.84 48.05
C ARG A 956 -14.74 -18.13 47.63
N ASN A 957 -14.27 -17.18 48.43
CA ASN A 957 -13.12 -16.30 48.12
C ASN A 957 -13.31 -15.52 46.81
N LEU A 958 -14.54 -15.14 46.51
CA LEU A 958 -14.92 -14.46 45.28
C LEU A 958 -16.02 -13.45 45.57
N TYR A 959 -16.15 -12.44 44.72
CA TYR A 959 -17.31 -11.56 44.70
C TYR A 959 -18.50 -12.26 44.03
N ARG A 960 -19.68 -12.05 44.59
CA ARG A 960 -20.97 -12.37 43.96
C ARG A 960 -21.25 -11.40 42.83
N ASP A 961 -22.06 -11.85 41.88
CA ASP A 961 -22.38 -11.06 40.68
C ASP A 961 -23.08 -9.74 41.02
N ASN A 962 -24.06 -9.76 41.92
CA ASN A 962 -24.78 -8.58 42.39
C ASN A 962 -25.43 -8.83 43.77
N ASP A 963 -26.07 -7.81 44.34
CA ASP A 963 -26.67 -7.79 45.68
C ASP A 963 -28.20 -8.03 45.70
N THR A 964 -28.80 -8.43 44.57
CA THR A 964 -30.24 -8.70 44.47
C THR A 964 -30.64 -9.78 45.47
N GLN A 965 -31.75 -9.58 46.20
CA GLN A 965 -32.22 -10.52 47.22
C GLN A 965 -33.25 -11.53 46.67
N PRO A 966 -33.15 -12.83 47.00
CA PRO A 966 -32.05 -13.46 47.75
C PRO A 966 -30.73 -13.41 46.97
N LEU A 967 -29.61 -13.23 47.69
CA LEU A 967 -28.28 -13.11 47.08
C LEU A 967 -28.02 -14.23 46.07
N THR A 968 -27.48 -13.83 44.92
CA THR A 968 -27.10 -14.76 43.86
C THR A 968 -25.95 -15.67 44.29
N ASP A 969 -26.00 -16.94 43.88
CA ASP A 969 -24.91 -17.91 44.03
C ASP A 969 -23.90 -17.86 42.85
N LEU A 970 -24.11 -16.95 41.89
CA LEU A 970 -23.19 -16.71 40.80
C LEU A 970 -22.00 -15.87 41.28
N HIS A 971 -20.79 -16.40 41.09
CA HIS A 971 -19.54 -15.65 41.23
C HIS A 971 -18.89 -15.59 39.84
N PRO A 972 -19.03 -14.46 39.13
CA PRO A 972 -18.70 -14.40 37.72
C PRO A 972 -17.19 -14.32 37.51
N GLN A 973 -16.69 -14.81 36.36
CA GLN A 973 -15.27 -14.74 36.01
C GLN A 973 -14.87 -13.28 35.74
N ASP A 974 -15.66 -12.54 34.95
CA ASP A 974 -15.41 -11.15 34.56
C ASP A 974 -15.24 -10.22 35.75
N GLY A 975 -16.20 -10.17 36.66
CA GLY A 975 -16.19 -9.26 37.80
C GLY A 975 -15.09 -9.56 38.80
N ASN A 976 -14.71 -10.82 38.95
CA ASN A 976 -13.60 -11.20 39.82
C ASN A 976 -12.23 -10.90 39.18
N ALA A 977 -12.09 -11.07 37.86
CA ALA A 977 -10.90 -10.62 37.14
C ALA A 977 -10.75 -9.09 37.19
N TRP A 978 -11.86 -8.36 36.93
CA TRP A 978 -11.90 -6.90 36.99
C TRP A 978 -11.67 -6.36 38.40
N ALA A 979 -12.12 -7.04 39.46
CA ALA A 979 -11.86 -6.61 40.84
C ALA A 979 -10.35 -6.58 41.15
N ILE A 980 -9.57 -7.49 40.57
CA ILE A 980 -8.11 -7.48 40.67
C ILE A 980 -7.52 -6.39 39.75
N LEU A 981 -7.90 -6.39 38.47
CA LEU A 981 -7.35 -5.47 37.45
C LEU A 981 -7.55 -3.99 37.84
N SER A 982 -8.73 -3.67 38.37
CA SER A 982 -9.08 -2.33 38.83
C SER A 982 -8.47 -1.94 40.17
N ASN A 983 -7.85 -2.88 40.89
CA ASN A 983 -7.42 -2.74 42.27
C ASN A 983 -8.60 -2.43 43.24
N LEU A 984 -9.79 -2.99 42.98
CA LEU A 984 -10.94 -2.91 43.89
C LEU A 984 -10.75 -3.75 45.16
N THR A 985 -9.92 -4.79 45.11
CA THR A 985 -9.63 -5.63 46.30
C THR A 985 -9.04 -4.83 47.47
N LEU A 986 -9.25 -5.31 48.69
CA LEU A 986 -8.76 -4.64 49.91
C LEU A 986 -7.26 -4.86 50.15
N ASN A 987 -6.71 -5.99 49.70
CA ASN A 987 -5.33 -6.38 49.94
C ASN A 987 -4.87 -7.45 48.94
N THR A 988 -3.56 -7.67 48.90
CA THR A 988 -2.91 -8.66 48.02
C THR A 988 -3.36 -10.09 48.29
N GLU A 989 -3.63 -10.45 49.55
CA GLU A 989 -4.12 -11.79 49.91
C GLU A 989 -5.47 -12.09 49.25
N ARG A 990 -6.39 -11.12 49.23
CA ARG A 990 -7.67 -11.26 48.54
C ARG A 990 -7.49 -11.48 47.03
N ALA A 991 -6.58 -10.73 46.39
CA ALA A 991 -6.28 -10.92 44.97
C ALA A 991 -5.69 -12.33 44.69
N ILE A 992 -4.81 -12.83 45.56
CA ILE A 992 -4.28 -14.19 45.48
C ILE A 992 -5.40 -15.23 45.61
N ASN A 993 -6.30 -15.06 46.58
CA ASN A 993 -7.39 -15.99 46.82
C ASN A 993 -8.38 -16.05 45.66
N ILE A 994 -8.74 -14.89 45.08
CA ILE A 994 -9.57 -14.82 43.86
C ILE A 994 -8.88 -15.54 42.72
N SER A 995 -7.60 -15.24 42.46
CA SER A 995 -6.78 -15.88 41.43
C SER A 995 -6.72 -17.40 41.60
N GLN A 996 -6.65 -17.92 42.84
CA GLN A 996 -6.70 -19.36 43.12
C GLN A 996 -8.08 -19.95 42.88
N ALA A 997 -9.14 -19.26 43.30
CA ALA A 997 -10.51 -19.70 43.13
C ALA A 997 -10.97 -19.73 41.66
N LEU A 998 -10.49 -18.78 40.84
CA LEU A 998 -10.69 -18.79 39.38
C LEU A 998 -9.96 -19.97 38.74
N GLN A 999 -8.66 -20.13 39.05
CA GLN A 999 -7.87 -21.24 38.52
C GLN A 999 -8.45 -22.62 38.87
N ALA A 1000 -9.01 -22.78 40.08
CA ALA A 1000 -9.60 -24.03 40.52
C ALA A 1000 -10.81 -24.49 39.67
N ARG A 1001 -11.38 -23.61 38.85
CA ARG A 1001 -12.55 -23.89 38.00
C ARG A 1001 -12.17 -24.37 36.59
N TRP A 1002 -10.91 -24.25 36.20
CA TRP A 1002 -10.51 -24.54 34.83
C TRP A 1002 -10.86 -25.97 34.42
N GLY A 1003 -11.47 -26.07 33.24
CA GLY A 1003 -11.75 -27.33 32.58
C GLY A 1003 -10.61 -27.74 31.64
N PRO A 1004 -10.79 -28.85 30.90
CA PRO A 1004 -9.80 -29.35 29.95
C PRO A 1004 -9.56 -28.43 28.75
N TYR A 1005 -10.42 -27.44 28.52
CA TYR A 1005 -10.33 -26.50 27.39
C TYR A 1005 -10.16 -25.05 27.82
N GLY A 1006 -10.13 -24.73 29.11
CA GLY A 1006 -9.92 -23.35 29.55
C GLY A 1006 -10.67 -22.92 30.80
N ALA A 1007 -10.64 -21.62 31.05
CA ALA A 1007 -11.35 -20.99 32.16
C ALA A 1007 -12.84 -20.81 31.82
N PRO A 1008 -13.77 -21.36 32.63
CA PRO A 1008 -15.19 -21.20 32.38
C PRO A 1008 -15.69 -19.81 32.79
N ALA A 1009 -16.58 -19.25 31.98
CA ALA A 1009 -17.33 -18.02 32.26
C ALA A 1009 -18.78 -18.39 32.66
N PRO A 1010 -19.04 -18.68 33.96
CA PRO A 1010 -20.36 -19.16 34.41
C PRO A 1010 -21.49 -18.15 34.17
N GLU A 1011 -21.18 -16.86 34.08
CA GLU A 1011 -22.09 -15.78 33.72
C GLU A 1011 -22.60 -15.87 32.27
N ALA A 1012 -21.97 -16.68 31.42
CA ALA A 1012 -22.35 -16.91 30.02
C ALA A 1012 -22.72 -18.39 29.74
N GLY A 1013 -23.18 -19.14 30.76
CA GLY A 1013 -23.56 -20.54 30.62
C GLY A 1013 -22.36 -21.48 30.51
N GLU A 1014 -22.45 -22.51 29.67
CA GLU A 1014 -21.36 -23.48 29.43
C GLU A 1014 -20.32 -22.92 28.44
N THR A 1015 -19.74 -21.77 28.78
CA THR A 1015 -18.87 -20.97 27.91
C THR A 1015 -17.44 -20.90 28.43
N VAL A 1016 -16.47 -20.92 27.52
CA VAL A 1016 -15.12 -20.39 27.68
C VAL A 1016 -15.00 -19.13 26.82
N SER A 1017 -14.72 -17.99 27.46
CA SER A 1017 -14.63 -16.68 26.81
C SER A 1017 -13.18 -16.18 26.78
N PRO A 1018 -12.53 -16.13 25.61
CA PRO A 1018 -11.22 -15.50 25.46
C PRO A 1018 -11.19 -14.02 25.85
N PHE A 1019 -12.32 -13.29 25.70
CA PHE A 1019 -12.47 -11.91 26.15
C PHE A 1019 -12.22 -11.79 27.65
N VAL A 1020 -13.01 -12.53 28.44
CA VAL A 1020 -12.89 -12.51 29.91
C VAL A 1020 -11.59 -13.13 30.39
N SER A 1021 -11.19 -14.23 29.76
CA SER A 1021 -9.94 -14.91 30.11
C SER A 1021 -8.73 -14.03 29.86
N GLY A 1022 -8.78 -13.11 28.89
CA GLY A 1022 -7.76 -12.07 28.69
C GLY A 1022 -7.58 -11.15 29.90
N PHE A 1023 -8.65 -10.82 30.62
CA PHE A 1023 -8.56 -10.10 31.90
C PHE A 1023 -8.07 -11.00 33.03
N GLU A 1024 -8.48 -12.28 33.07
CA GLU A 1024 -8.00 -13.25 34.07
C GLU A 1024 -6.48 -13.47 33.97
N LEU A 1025 -5.91 -13.48 32.75
CA LEU A 1025 -4.45 -13.53 32.55
C LEU A 1025 -3.74 -12.40 33.28
N GLN A 1026 -4.22 -11.17 33.09
CA GLN A 1026 -3.66 -9.99 33.76
C GLN A 1026 -3.88 -10.06 35.28
N ALA A 1027 -5.05 -10.52 35.71
CA ALA A 1027 -5.37 -10.70 37.13
C ALA A 1027 -4.42 -11.69 37.82
N HIS A 1028 -4.02 -12.78 37.16
CA HIS A 1028 -3.03 -13.71 37.69
C HIS A 1028 -1.65 -13.05 37.88
N TYR A 1029 -1.19 -12.27 36.90
CA TYR A 1029 0.07 -11.52 37.02
C TYR A 1029 0.03 -10.46 38.12
N ILE A 1030 -1.07 -9.71 38.22
CA ILE A 1030 -1.26 -8.68 39.25
C ILE A 1030 -1.32 -9.31 40.65
N ALA A 1031 -1.96 -10.48 40.78
CA ALA A 1031 -1.98 -11.27 42.01
C ALA A 1031 -0.64 -11.96 42.34
N GLY A 1032 0.40 -11.79 41.52
CA GLY A 1032 1.72 -12.40 41.73
C GLY A 1032 1.75 -13.91 41.49
N ARG A 1033 0.90 -14.42 40.59
CA ARG A 1033 0.79 -15.84 40.21
C ARG A 1033 1.04 -16.05 38.70
N PRO A 1034 2.23 -15.67 38.19
CA PRO A 1034 2.52 -15.69 36.76
C PRO A 1034 2.46 -17.09 36.14
N GLU A 1035 2.71 -18.15 36.91
CA GLU A 1035 2.60 -19.54 36.43
C GLU A 1035 1.15 -19.88 36.03
N ALA A 1036 0.16 -19.33 36.74
CA ALA A 1036 -1.23 -19.51 36.37
C ALA A 1036 -1.51 -18.87 35.01
N ALA A 1037 -1.05 -17.64 34.78
CA ALA A 1037 -1.23 -16.98 33.49
C ALA A 1037 -0.58 -17.75 32.33
N ILE A 1038 0.67 -18.20 32.48
CA ILE A 1038 1.37 -18.99 31.45
C ILE A 1038 0.65 -20.32 31.19
N ASN A 1039 0.19 -21.00 32.23
CA ASN A 1039 -0.56 -22.25 32.08
C ASN A 1039 -1.89 -22.05 31.36
N LEU A 1040 -2.61 -20.95 31.64
CA LEU A 1040 -3.86 -20.64 30.95
C LEU A 1040 -3.62 -20.27 29.48
N ILE A 1041 -2.54 -19.52 29.19
CA ILE A 1041 -2.10 -19.21 27.82
C ILE A 1041 -1.87 -20.49 27.02
N LYS A 1042 -1.13 -21.44 27.59
CA LYS A 1042 -0.89 -22.74 26.95
C LYS A 1042 -2.18 -23.53 26.75
N LEU A 1043 -2.98 -23.65 27.80
CA LEU A 1043 -4.22 -24.45 27.78
C LEU A 1043 -5.23 -23.94 26.73
N MET A 1044 -5.54 -22.64 26.75
CA MET A 1044 -6.59 -22.06 25.91
C MET A 1044 -6.08 -21.66 24.54
N TRP A 1045 -5.01 -20.85 24.48
CA TRP A 1045 -4.55 -20.28 23.22
C TRP A 1045 -3.61 -21.21 22.47
N GLY A 1046 -2.71 -21.89 23.18
CA GLY A 1046 -1.77 -22.84 22.59
C GLY A 1046 -2.45 -24.13 22.15
N ASP A 1047 -2.84 -24.95 23.11
CA ASP A 1047 -3.31 -26.33 22.90
C ASP A 1047 -4.66 -26.38 22.18
N PHE A 1048 -5.60 -25.51 22.52
CA PHE A 1048 -6.91 -25.50 21.87
C PHE A 1048 -6.95 -24.59 20.64
N MET A 1049 -6.76 -23.28 20.79
CA MET A 1049 -7.04 -22.34 19.70
C MET A 1049 -6.03 -22.37 18.53
N LEU A 1050 -4.79 -22.82 18.76
CA LEU A 1050 -3.81 -22.99 17.68
C LEU A 1050 -3.72 -24.44 17.17
N GLU A 1051 -3.67 -25.43 18.07
CA GLU A 1051 -3.37 -26.81 17.69
C GLU A 1051 -4.59 -27.68 17.37
N ASP A 1052 -5.80 -27.33 17.83
CA ASP A 1052 -6.98 -28.13 17.51
C ASP A 1052 -7.25 -28.11 15.99
N PRO A 1053 -7.43 -29.27 15.33
CA PRO A 1053 -7.63 -29.36 13.89
C PRO A 1053 -8.85 -28.58 13.35
N ARG A 1054 -9.81 -28.26 14.22
CA ARG A 1054 -11.01 -27.48 13.87
C ARG A 1054 -10.75 -25.98 13.82
N MET A 1055 -9.58 -25.53 14.29
CA MET A 1055 -9.20 -24.12 14.39
C MET A 1055 -8.36 -23.65 13.19
N THR A 1056 -7.99 -22.38 13.19
CA THR A 1056 -7.31 -21.76 12.05
C THR A 1056 -5.79 -21.90 12.09
N ASN A 1057 -5.21 -22.33 13.21
CA ASN A 1057 -3.75 -22.39 13.43
C ASN A 1057 -3.03 -21.02 13.31
N SER A 1058 -3.77 -19.91 13.31
CA SER A 1058 -3.19 -18.58 13.08
C SER A 1058 -3.93 -17.42 13.73
N THR A 1059 -5.21 -17.59 14.04
CA THR A 1059 -6.06 -16.55 14.62
C THR A 1059 -6.90 -17.11 15.75
N PHE A 1060 -7.51 -16.22 16.52
CA PHE A 1060 -8.21 -16.58 17.75
C PHE A 1060 -9.74 -16.47 17.63
N ILE A 1061 -10.42 -17.47 18.18
CA ILE A 1061 -11.88 -17.59 18.16
C ILE A 1061 -12.56 -16.65 19.15
N GLU A 1062 -13.80 -16.29 18.85
CA GLU A 1062 -14.67 -15.44 19.64
C GLU A 1062 -15.05 -16.06 21.00
N GLY A 1063 -15.40 -17.34 21.02
CA GLY A 1063 -15.86 -18.08 22.20
C GLY A 1063 -16.20 -19.52 21.84
N TYR A 1064 -16.24 -20.42 22.83
CA TYR A 1064 -16.52 -21.84 22.64
C TYR A 1064 -17.04 -22.48 23.93
N SER A 1065 -17.39 -23.76 23.88
CA SER A 1065 -17.99 -24.44 25.03
C SER A 1065 -16.94 -24.97 25.99
N THR A 1066 -17.29 -25.10 27.28
CA THR A 1066 -16.43 -25.71 28.32
C THR A 1066 -16.05 -27.16 28.04
N ASN A 1067 -16.76 -27.84 27.14
CA ASN A 1067 -16.47 -29.19 26.69
C ASN A 1067 -15.59 -29.25 25.41
N GLY A 1068 -15.18 -28.10 24.87
CA GLY A 1068 -14.34 -28.00 23.67
C GLY A 1068 -15.10 -28.09 22.34
N ASP A 1069 -16.44 -28.12 22.35
CA ASP A 1069 -17.24 -27.96 21.14
C ASP A 1069 -17.14 -26.52 20.62
N LEU A 1070 -17.13 -26.37 19.29
CA LEU A 1070 -17.22 -25.06 18.62
C LEU A 1070 -18.66 -24.54 18.65
N HIS A 1071 -19.18 -24.44 19.86
CA HIS A 1071 -20.50 -23.91 20.22
C HIS A 1071 -20.28 -22.81 21.24
N TYR A 1072 -20.87 -21.65 21.02
CA TYR A 1072 -20.81 -20.53 21.95
C TYR A 1072 -22.22 -20.30 22.48
N ALA A 1073 -22.44 -20.53 23.77
CA ALA A 1073 -23.79 -20.62 24.36
C ALA A 1073 -24.75 -19.44 24.02
N PRO A 1074 -24.28 -18.19 23.84
CA PRO A 1074 -25.13 -17.09 23.38
C PRO A 1074 -25.68 -17.25 21.95
N TYR A 1075 -25.11 -18.14 21.14
CA TYR A 1075 -25.50 -18.41 19.76
C TYR A 1075 -26.10 -19.80 19.61
N ASN A 1076 -27.29 -19.86 18.99
CA ASN A 1076 -27.85 -21.13 18.53
C ASN A 1076 -27.26 -21.59 17.18
N ASN A 1077 -26.51 -20.72 16.48
CA ASN A 1077 -26.00 -20.95 15.14
C ASN A 1077 -24.46 -21.01 15.16
N ASP A 1078 -23.89 -22.19 15.36
CA ASP A 1078 -22.43 -22.38 15.48
C ASP A 1078 -21.59 -21.82 14.32
N PRO A 1079 -21.99 -21.93 13.03
CA PRO A 1079 -21.25 -21.33 11.92
C PRO A 1079 -21.07 -19.80 12.04
N ARG A 1080 -21.83 -19.13 12.91
CA ARG A 1080 -21.75 -17.69 13.17
C ARG A 1080 -20.47 -17.30 13.91
N ILE A 1081 -19.94 -18.18 14.74
CA ILE A 1081 -18.81 -17.90 15.64
C ILE A 1081 -17.61 -17.45 14.81
N SER A 1082 -17.01 -16.30 15.15
CA SER A 1082 -15.82 -15.81 14.44
C SER A 1082 -14.57 -16.55 14.92
N HIS A 1083 -13.73 -16.99 13.98
CA HIS A 1083 -12.42 -17.61 14.29
C HIS A 1083 -11.25 -16.63 14.14
N ALA A 1084 -11.53 -15.36 13.85
CA ALA A 1084 -10.63 -14.23 14.04
C ALA A 1084 -11.41 -13.11 14.73
N HIS A 1085 -11.24 -13.02 16.05
CA HIS A 1085 -11.91 -12.02 16.90
C HIS A 1085 -10.89 -11.28 17.77
N GLY A 1086 -10.87 -9.95 17.68
CA GLY A 1086 -9.87 -9.07 18.30
C GLY A 1086 -9.87 -9.18 19.83
N TRP A 1087 -11.04 -9.37 20.43
CA TRP A 1087 -11.17 -9.55 21.87
C TRP A 1087 -10.49 -10.80 22.45
N ALA A 1088 -9.97 -11.69 21.59
CA ALA A 1088 -9.28 -12.91 22.02
C ALA A 1088 -7.75 -12.74 22.03
N THR A 1089 -7.23 -11.52 21.83
CA THR A 1089 -5.80 -11.24 21.63
C THR A 1089 -5.05 -10.82 22.91
N GLY A 1090 -5.70 -10.94 24.08
CA GLY A 1090 -5.14 -10.59 25.40
C GLY A 1090 -3.73 -11.13 25.70
N PRO A 1091 -3.34 -12.36 25.28
CA PRO A 1091 -1.98 -12.87 25.51
C PRO A 1091 -0.87 -12.00 24.90
N THR A 1092 -1.09 -11.38 23.74
CA THR A 1092 -0.05 -10.62 23.02
C THR A 1092 0.47 -9.46 23.86
N SER A 1093 -0.41 -8.64 24.44
CA SER A 1093 -0.01 -7.56 25.34
C SER A 1093 0.44 -8.09 26.70
N THR A 1094 -0.25 -9.08 27.25
CA THR A 1094 0.04 -9.61 28.59
C THR A 1094 1.45 -10.19 28.70
N LEU A 1095 1.89 -10.95 27.69
CA LEU A 1095 3.25 -11.50 27.64
C LEU A 1095 4.31 -10.39 27.60
N THR A 1096 4.09 -9.34 26.79
CA THR A 1096 5.02 -8.21 26.73
C THR A 1096 5.04 -7.40 28.03
N PHE A 1097 3.87 -7.08 28.58
CA PHE A 1097 3.75 -6.23 29.76
C PHE A 1097 4.17 -6.92 31.06
N PHE A 1098 3.86 -8.20 31.22
CA PHE A 1098 4.07 -8.91 32.48
C PHE A 1098 5.17 -9.97 32.40
N ALA A 1099 5.20 -10.83 31.37
CA ALA A 1099 6.27 -11.84 31.28
C ALA A 1099 7.64 -11.19 31.00
N ALA A 1100 7.72 -10.32 29.98
CA ALA A 1100 8.92 -9.53 29.70
C ALA A 1100 9.06 -8.31 30.63
N GLY A 1101 7.96 -7.96 31.32
CA GLY A 1101 7.90 -6.87 32.29
C GLY A 1101 7.95 -5.47 31.70
N LEU A 1102 7.72 -5.29 30.40
CA LEU A 1102 7.99 -4.03 29.69
C LEU A 1102 6.73 -3.18 29.56
N GLN A 1103 6.59 -2.12 30.37
CA GLN A 1103 5.38 -1.29 30.42
C GLN A 1103 5.69 0.21 30.31
N VAL A 1104 4.78 0.96 29.67
CA VAL A 1104 4.74 2.42 29.76
C VAL A 1104 3.79 2.86 30.87
N THR A 1105 4.19 3.86 31.65
CA THR A 1105 3.40 4.36 32.79
C THR A 1105 2.92 5.81 32.61
N SER A 1106 3.36 6.48 31.55
CA SER A 1106 2.86 7.79 31.14
C SER A 1106 2.97 7.99 29.63
N ALA A 1107 2.36 9.08 29.15
CA ALA A 1107 2.27 9.48 27.74
C ALA A 1107 3.47 9.07 26.87
N ALA A 1108 3.21 8.19 25.90
CA ALA A 1108 4.14 7.64 24.92
C ALA A 1108 5.37 6.92 25.50
N GLY A 1109 5.40 6.61 26.79
CA GLY A 1109 6.56 6.04 27.47
C GLY A 1109 7.57 7.06 27.99
N LYS A 1110 7.17 8.31 28.23
CA LYS A 1110 8.00 9.29 28.97
C LYS A 1110 8.46 8.72 30.32
N THR A 1111 7.58 7.98 30.97
CA THR A 1111 7.94 7.10 32.08
C THR A 1111 7.56 5.66 31.82
N TRP A 1112 8.34 4.74 32.39
CA TRP A 1112 8.25 3.31 32.14
C TRP A 1112 8.49 2.48 33.41
N LEU A 1113 8.02 1.23 33.39
CA LEU A 1113 8.20 0.23 34.43
C LEU A 1113 8.78 -1.05 33.80
N ILE A 1114 9.84 -1.58 34.42
CA ILE A 1114 10.39 -2.91 34.13
C ILE A 1114 10.08 -3.82 35.33
N GLU A 1115 9.05 -4.66 35.21
CA GLU A 1115 8.63 -5.62 36.25
C GLU A 1115 8.38 -7.02 35.66
N PRO A 1116 9.44 -7.79 35.35
CA PRO A 1116 9.28 -9.08 34.69
C PRO A 1116 8.81 -10.18 35.64
N GLN A 1117 7.93 -11.03 35.14
CA GLN A 1117 7.34 -12.16 35.86
C GLN A 1117 7.32 -13.41 34.95
N LEU A 1118 8.35 -14.24 35.00
CA LEU A 1118 8.56 -15.31 34.02
C LEU A 1118 7.54 -16.45 34.04
N GLY A 1119 6.89 -16.73 35.18
CA GLY A 1119 5.83 -17.75 35.26
C GLY A 1119 6.25 -19.16 34.84
N GLY A 1120 7.52 -19.52 35.05
CA GLY A 1120 8.11 -20.80 34.64
C GLY A 1120 8.96 -20.75 33.37
N LEU A 1121 8.90 -19.64 32.61
CA LEU A 1121 9.79 -19.41 31.47
C LEU A 1121 11.23 -19.16 31.92
N GLN A 1122 12.18 -19.49 31.04
CA GLN A 1122 13.62 -19.37 31.32
C GLN A 1122 14.21 -18.11 30.72
N ASN A 1123 13.82 -17.76 29.50
CA ASN A 1123 14.31 -16.58 28.80
C ASN A 1123 13.14 -15.89 28.10
N VAL A 1124 12.96 -14.60 28.34
CA VAL A 1124 11.95 -13.79 27.67
C VAL A 1124 12.59 -12.53 27.13
N GLU A 1125 12.34 -12.22 25.87
CA GLU A 1125 12.76 -11.00 25.22
C GLU A 1125 11.56 -10.37 24.52
N ALA A 1126 11.38 -9.06 24.74
CA ALA A 1126 10.35 -8.31 24.04
C ALA A 1126 10.80 -6.88 23.80
N GLY A 1127 10.24 -6.27 22.77
CA GLY A 1127 10.45 -4.86 22.51
C GLY A 1127 9.36 -4.27 21.63
N TYR A 1128 9.22 -2.95 21.69
CA TYR A 1128 8.31 -2.18 20.85
C TYR A 1128 8.86 -0.76 20.69
N LYS A 1129 8.28 0.01 19.77
CA LYS A 1129 8.71 1.38 19.51
C LYS A 1129 7.54 2.34 19.65
N THR A 1130 7.75 3.42 20.38
CA THR A 1130 6.80 4.53 20.49
C THR A 1130 7.33 5.78 19.79
N LYS A 1131 6.61 6.91 19.91
CA LYS A 1131 7.07 8.21 19.42
C LYS A 1131 8.36 8.71 20.10
N VAL A 1132 8.67 8.26 21.32
CA VAL A 1132 9.89 8.69 22.03
C VAL A 1132 11.10 7.80 21.72
N GLY A 1133 10.90 6.61 21.17
CA GLY A 1133 11.97 5.70 20.75
C GLY A 1133 11.64 4.23 21.00
N SER A 1134 12.66 3.39 20.90
CA SER A 1134 12.53 1.93 21.10
C SER A 1134 12.71 1.55 22.57
N PHE A 1135 11.87 0.62 23.01
CA PHE A 1135 11.91 -0.03 24.32
C PHE A 1135 12.19 -1.51 24.11
N SER A 1136 13.05 -2.09 24.95
CA SER A 1136 13.29 -3.53 24.93
C SER A 1136 13.70 -4.05 26.30
N SER A 1137 13.33 -5.29 26.60
CA SER A 1137 13.67 -6.01 27.82
C SER A 1137 14.02 -7.45 27.44
N ARG A 1138 15.13 -7.95 27.98
CA ARG A 1138 15.55 -9.34 27.96
C ARG A 1138 15.73 -9.80 29.39
N VAL A 1139 15.09 -10.90 29.74
CA VAL A 1139 15.05 -11.45 31.09
C VAL A 1139 15.48 -12.90 31.02
N ALA A 1140 16.41 -13.29 31.89
CA ALA A 1140 16.83 -14.68 32.06
C ALA A 1140 16.68 -15.10 33.52
N ALA A 1141 16.08 -16.27 33.75
CA ALA A 1141 16.08 -16.93 35.04
C ALA A 1141 17.51 -17.38 35.41
N MET A 1142 17.87 -17.25 36.68
CA MET A 1142 19.17 -17.68 37.21
C MET A 1142 19.00 -18.88 38.14
N GLU A 1143 20.08 -19.67 38.30
CA GLU A 1143 20.14 -20.70 39.34
C GLU A 1143 19.87 -20.10 40.73
N GLY A 1144 19.08 -20.79 41.56
CA GLY A 1144 18.67 -20.29 42.89
C GLY A 1144 17.47 -19.33 42.88
N GLY A 1145 16.83 -19.10 41.73
CA GLY A 1145 15.60 -18.29 41.63
C GLY A 1145 15.84 -16.79 41.44
N GLY A 1146 17.08 -16.39 41.17
CA GLY A 1146 17.43 -15.02 40.79
C GLY A 1146 17.01 -14.65 39.36
N LEU A 1147 17.18 -13.39 39.00
CA LEU A 1147 16.84 -12.84 37.68
C LEU A 1147 17.98 -11.99 37.13
N ASN A 1148 18.26 -12.13 35.83
CA ASN A 1148 19.11 -11.22 35.07
C ASN A 1148 18.25 -10.48 34.04
N VAL A 1149 18.10 -9.17 34.22
CA VAL A 1149 17.27 -8.29 33.40
C VAL A 1149 18.16 -7.31 32.66
N THR A 1150 18.24 -7.42 31.34
CA THR A 1150 18.89 -6.42 30.48
C THR A 1150 17.83 -5.67 29.71
N PHE A 1151 17.85 -4.34 29.76
CA PHE A 1151 16.84 -3.54 29.08
C PHE A 1151 17.43 -2.28 28.46
N SER A 1152 16.72 -1.74 27.47
CA SER A 1152 17.05 -0.50 26.77
C SER A 1152 15.81 0.37 26.68
N THR A 1153 15.91 1.62 27.11
CA THR A 1153 14.86 2.62 26.94
C THR A 1153 15.41 3.91 26.32
N PRO A 1154 14.55 4.72 25.67
CA PRO A 1154 15.02 5.90 24.93
C PRO A 1154 15.60 7.00 25.85
N PRO A 1155 16.65 7.73 25.43
CA PRO A 1155 17.15 8.90 26.14
C PRO A 1155 16.05 9.95 26.38
N GLY A 1156 16.08 10.62 27.53
CA GLY A 1156 15.08 11.61 27.93
C GLY A 1156 13.78 11.02 28.51
N THR A 1157 13.73 9.71 28.68
CA THR A 1157 12.71 9.02 29.49
C THR A 1157 13.27 8.70 30.89
N SER A 1158 12.41 8.31 31.82
CA SER A 1158 12.85 7.79 33.13
C SER A 1158 11.90 6.76 33.69
N GLY A 1159 12.36 5.87 34.56
CA GLY A 1159 11.49 4.80 35.04
C GLY A 1159 11.97 4.06 36.26
N THR A 1160 11.26 2.97 36.52
CA THR A 1160 11.47 2.11 37.69
C THR A 1160 11.70 0.68 37.24
N VAL A 1161 12.67 0.02 37.85
CA VAL A 1161 12.83 -1.44 37.75
C VAL A 1161 12.34 -2.04 39.05
N ARG A 1162 11.46 -3.04 38.97
CA ARG A 1162 10.87 -3.70 40.12
C ARG A 1162 11.00 -5.22 39.97
N LEU A 1163 11.64 -5.88 40.92
CA LEU A 1163 11.87 -7.33 40.88
C LEU A 1163 11.23 -8.00 42.09
N ARG A 1164 10.44 -9.04 41.83
CA ARG A 1164 9.80 -9.86 42.86
C ARG A 1164 10.73 -11.00 43.27
N TYR A 1165 10.71 -11.39 44.55
CA TYR A 1165 11.52 -12.48 45.07
C TYR A 1165 10.71 -13.45 45.94
N SER A 1166 11.07 -14.73 45.90
CA SER A 1166 10.41 -15.80 46.67
C SER A 1166 11.31 -16.43 47.74
N GLY A 1167 12.63 -16.33 47.59
CA GLY A 1167 13.66 -16.86 48.49
C GLY A 1167 14.32 -15.83 49.42
N GLY A 1168 15.46 -16.20 50.01
CA GLY A 1168 16.26 -15.28 50.83
C GLY A 1168 16.84 -14.14 49.98
N LEU A 1169 16.91 -12.94 50.54
CA LEU A 1169 17.53 -11.80 49.84
C LEU A 1169 19.04 -12.01 49.76
N GLY A 1170 19.61 -11.97 48.55
CA GLY A 1170 21.04 -12.03 48.30
C GLY A 1170 21.59 -10.65 47.95
N SER A 1171 21.82 -10.38 46.66
CA SER A 1171 22.37 -9.13 46.16
C SER A 1171 21.53 -8.55 45.02
N LEU A 1172 21.49 -7.22 44.88
CA LEU A 1172 20.95 -6.54 43.71
C LEU A 1172 22.06 -5.68 43.10
N THR A 1173 22.37 -5.92 41.82
CA THR A 1173 23.38 -5.16 41.08
C THR A 1173 22.74 -4.46 39.90
N VAL A 1174 22.94 -3.15 39.80
CA VAL A 1174 22.48 -2.32 38.68
C VAL A 1174 23.71 -1.75 37.97
N THR A 1175 23.83 -2.02 36.67
CA THR A 1175 24.95 -1.58 35.85
C THR A 1175 24.42 -0.82 34.63
N ASN A 1176 24.86 0.42 34.46
CA ASN A 1176 24.66 1.15 33.21
C ASN A 1176 25.73 0.68 32.19
N LEU A 1177 25.30 0.24 31.01
CA LEU A 1177 26.18 -0.35 30.00
C LEU A 1177 26.99 0.70 29.21
N GLU A 1178 26.60 1.97 29.26
CA GLU A 1178 27.29 3.08 28.61
C GLU A 1178 28.38 3.69 29.51
N ASP A 1179 28.21 3.59 30.83
CA ASP A 1179 29.20 3.98 31.84
C ASP A 1179 29.46 2.81 32.81
N GLN A 1180 30.32 1.87 32.39
CA GLN A 1180 30.70 0.71 33.21
C GLN A 1180 31.34 1.08 34.56
N SER A 1181 31.74 2.34 34.77
CA SER A 1181 32.27 2.81 36.06
C SER A 1181 31.18 3.10 37.10
N SER A 1182 29.91 3.15 36.68
CA SER A 1182 28.74 3.49 37.50
C SER A 1182 27.97 2.27 38.07
N SER A 1183 28.59 1.09 38.10
CA SER A 1183 27.95 -0.11 38.66
C SER A 1183 27.69 0.04 40.15
N THR A 1184 26.42 -0.07 40.55
CA THR A 1184 26.01 -0.01 41.95
C THR A 1184 25.50 -1.38 42.37
N SER A 1185 26.21 -2.01 43.32
CA SER A 1185 25.80 -3.28 43.91
C SER A 1185 25.38 -3.07 45.36
N ARG A 1186 24.22 -3.63 45.72
CA ARG A 1186 23.64 -3.58 47.06
C ARG A 1186 23.49 -5.00 47.59
N ASP A 1187 24.20 -5.30 48.67
CA ASP A 1187 23.95 -6.50 49.47
C ASP A 1187 22.62 -6.32 50.24
N LEU A 1188 21.63 -7.15 49.90
CA LEU A 1188 20.31 -7.15 50.52
C LEU A 1188 20.28 -7.98 51.82
N ALA A 1189 21.33 -8.79 52.08
CA ALA A 1189 21.52 -9.60 53.28
C ALA A 1189 22.32 -8.88 54.41
N GLN A 1190 23.31 -8.03 54.08
CA GLN A 1190 24.16 -7.34 55.08
C GLN A 1190 24.01 -5.80 55.14
N GLY A 1191 23.15 -5.19 54.33
CA GLY A 1191 23.06 -3.72 54.16
C GLY A 1191 21.93 -3.01 54.94
N LEU A 1192 22.03 -2.91 56.28
CA LEU A 1192 21.13 -2.10 57.13
C LEU A 1192 21.40 -0.57 57.11
N SER A 1193 22.10 -0.01 56.11
CA SER A 1193 22.34 1.45 56.07
C SER A 1193 22.45 2.07 54.66
N LYS A 1194 21.28 2.28 54.02
CA LYS A 1194 20.83 3.51 53.34
C LYS A 1194 19.66 3.13 52.41
N ARG A 1195 18.46 3.60 52.78
CA ARG A 1195 17.11 3.22 52.31
C ARG A 1195 16.71 1.79 52.70
N GLN A 1196 16.18 1.61 53.91
CA GLN A 1196 15.45 0.40 54.31
C GLN A 1196 14.46 0.03 53.19
N LEU A 1197 14.35 -1.26 52.85
CA LEU A 1197 13.14 -1.73 52.15
C LEU A 1197 11.95 -1.27 53.00
N SER A 1198 10.95 -0.64 52.41
CA SER A 1198 9.76 -0.26 53.18
C SER A 1198 9.08 -1.51 53.75
N SER A 1199 8.31 -1.36 54.83
CA SER A 1199 7.48 -2.46 55.34
C SER A 1199 6.61 -3.05 54.23
N ASP A 1200 6.11 -2.21 53.33
CA ASP A 1200 5.30 -2.58 52.17
C ASP A 1200 6.11 -3.40 51.14
N GLU A 1201 7.39 -3.06 50.90
CA GLU A 1201 8.28 -3.83 50.00
C GLU A 1201 8.63 -5.21 50.57
N MET A 1202 8.80 -5.30 51.90
CA MET A 1202 9.03 -6.58 52.57
C MET A 1202 7.78 -7.46 52.58
N GLU A 1203 6.61 -6.87 52.83
CA GLU A 1203 5.32 -7.57 52.82
C GLU A 1203 4.96 -8.04 51.40
N ALA A 1204 5.22 -7.21 50.38
CA ALA A 1204 4.97 -7.54 48.98
C ALA A 1204 6.06 -8.44 48.34
N ARG A 1205 7.17 -8.66 49.04
CA ARG A 1205 8.38 -9.36 48.55
C ARG A 1205 8.91 -8.80 47.22
N VAL A 1206 9.15 -7.50 47.22
CA VAL A 1206 9.59 -6.74 46.04
C VAL A 1206 10.83 -5.90 46.37
N VAL A 1207 11.71 -5.73 45.38
CA VAL A 1207 12.81 -4.75 45.43
C VAL A 1207 12.68 -3.80 44.23
N SER A 1208 12.71 -2.49 44.49
CA SER A 1208 12.57 -1.47 43.45
C SER A 1208 13.79 -0.56 43.32
N VAL A 1209 14.06 -0.11 42.10
CA VAL A 1209 15.05 0.91 41.76
C VAL A 1209 14.35 2.00 40.95
N ASP A 1210 14.06 3.12 41.59
CA ASP A 1210 13.34 4.25 41.00
C ASP A 1210 14.29 5.26 40.36
N GLY A 1211 13.76 6.06 39.43
CA GLY A 1211 14.43 7.25 38.92
C GLY A 1211 15.59 6.97 37.97
N LEU A 1212 15.61 5.79 37.33
CA LEU A 1212 16.59 5.47 36.31
C LEU A 1212 16.31 6.30 35.06
N GLU A 1213 17.31 7.02 34.56
CA GLU A 1213 17.21 7.72 33.28
C GLU A 1213 17.25 6.75 32.11
N GLY A 1214 16.67 7.13 30.97
CA GLY A 1214 16.64 6.28 29.79
C GLY A 1214 18.03 5.95 29.25
N GLY A 1215 18.26 4.67 28.97
CA GLY A 1215 19.56 4.15 28.56
C GLY A 1215 19.60 2.62 28.58
N ASN A 1216 20.80 2.07 28.51
CA ASN A 1216 21.04 0.63 28.47
C ASN A 1216 21.50 0.13 29.85
N TYR A 1217 20.77 -0.81 30.43
CA TYR A 1217 21.03 -1.30 31.78
C TYR A 1217 21.03 -2.82 31.85
N THR A 1218 21.80 -3.34 32.80
CA THR A 1218 21.69 -4.70 33.29
C THR A 1218 21.41 -4.66 34.79
N VAL A 1219 20.39 -5.37 35.23
CA VAL A 1219 19.98 -5.52 36.63
C VAL A 1219 19.98 -7.00 36.99
N ILE A 1220 20.77 -7.36 37.98
CA ILE A 1220 20.93 -8.75 38.44
C ILE A 1220 20.43 -8.83 39.88
N LEU A 1221 19.42 -9.67 40.10
CA LEU A 1221 18.94 -10.06 41.43
C LEU A 1221 19.40 -11.48 41.73
N GLU A 1222 20.27 -11.62 42.71
CA GLU A 1222 20.69 -12.91 43.27
C GLU A 1222 19.93 -13.16 44.57
N LEU A 1223 19.41 -14.37 44.71
CA LEU A 1223 18.78 -14.82 45.96
C LEU A 1223 19.77 -15.65 46.77
N SER A 1224 19.69 -15.54 48.10
CA SER A 1224 20.42 -16.41 49.01
C SER A 1224 19.68 -17.75 49.19
N ASN A 1225 20.46 -18.84 49.25
CA ASN A 1225 19.97 -20.20 49.48
C ASN A 1225 19.38 -20.40 50.88
#